data_AF-A0A969GLL2-F1
#
_entry.id   AF-A0A969GLL2-F1
#
_cell.length_a   1.000
_cell.length_b   1.000
_cell.length_c   1.000
_cell.angle_alpha   90.00
_cell.angle_beta   90.00
_cell.angle_gamma   90.00
#
_symmetry.space_group_name_H-M   'P 1'
#
loop_
_entity.id
_entity.type
_entity.pdbx_description
1 polymer ?
#
loop_
_entity_poly.entity_id
_entity_poly.type
_entity_poly.pdbx_seq_one_letter_code
_entity_poly.pdbx_strand_id
1 'polypeptide(L)'
;MHSATKSSGHYDERFILTNYLLGENEPDLNDDPKLTSPLALAKTDSIYSGSTYVNQKLDDRYRALLQRFRELQEARRKTLQSALEKVDASAGGASEGDSTDEDAQTATGQTRQEMAQLVAELDSADRAERFLDSHDLLVVTLNGFNAALLQRHESIQLNPADPLGFAEYKAFAQDVTETLRGGFKGVSPDPHAPFMPLRSGALRMMALRLVDIFGRFTDLTPYDVATALPMEVPDHGDWVRLPPRLAQPARWNFRFLQATQGNAVTESQSHPASSPVHGWVVPNLLDKSLDFFDPEGRRLGAVYARGVQSFWDGLQLETLPLRLRQMVEWLLAADQESAQPNAGGESVDDVHFLDEFIEDIEEAMDNIHPDDREGQSAFSVLMGRPMAVVQFGVELELKGLPAVNNSWAALIQAVQPAQPAPSSTDGFDAVQFYYRLGEYRQRNDGLVGYWGIDRDGLLSDAFKVNDSVSAAIVPDQVQSLKDEYDRRVQKDAGQPDRQWLDVKNEEWRLYDPQGRTLFEFLLEEQDETVKKQDIIQPFVREGSRVWDGLVDRGCLMEELPFNRIHHYAEASQLSISAADEMQQFVALLDPHGLVHLSSGIQPVKAIQLPDRFINDALARIEMTFSIAPVLTPELELHLSLPKEQAFSWSWREANHWPSISMADQPPVIDQNGQPVTATEIAEQDIKPFQAVAFFPPRFVLREGHLVLKPRTDQPTDDPKEK
;
A
#
# COMPACT_ATOMS: atom_id res chain seq x y z
N MET A 1 -7.06 -36.93 -0.75
CA MET A 1 -5.63 -36.59 -0.69
C MET A 1 -5.57 -35.08 -0.61
N HIS A 2 -4.88 -34.51 0.39
CA HIS A 2 -4.75 -33.04 0.48
C HIS A 2 -4.05 -32.51 -0.78
N SER A 3 -4.62 -31.48 -1.40
CA SER A 3 -4.02 -30.66 -2.46
C SER A 3 -2.74 -29.93 -2.01
N ALA A 4 -2.39 -30.01 -0.72
CA ALA A 4 -1.35 -29.22 -0.06
C ALA A 4 0.09 -29.74 -0.20
N THR A 5 0.34 -30.87 -0.87
CA THR A 5 1.70 -31.39 -1.10
C THR A 5 1.72 -32.14 -2.42
N LYS A 6 2.67 -31.83 -3.32
CA LYS A 6 2.98 -32.53 -4.60
C LYS A 6 2.04 -33.70 -4.86
N SER A 7 0.82 -33.44 -5.31
CA SER A 7 -0.22 -34.48 -5.28
C SER A 7 -0.01 -35.53 -6.38
N SER A 8 0.91 -35.29 -7.32
CA SER A 8 1.10 -36.17 -8.48
C SER A 8 2.39 -35.96 -9.28
N GLY A 9 3.34 -35.15 -8.80
CA GLY A 9 4.47 -34.67 -9.63
C GLY A 9 4.16 -33.39 -10.40
N HIS A 10 3.03 -32.74 -10.11
CA HIS A 10 2.65 -31.42 -10.62
C HIS A 10 2.25 -30.51 -9.45
N TYR A 11 2.57 -29.22 -9.54
CA TYR A 11 2.13 -28.17 -8.64
C TYR A 11 0.71 -27.75 -9.01
N ASP A 12 -0.15 -27.59 -8.00
CA ASP A 12 -1.48 -27.00 -8.18
C ASP A 12 -1.32 -25.49 -8.41
N GLU A 13 -1.96 -24.93 -9.43
CA GLU A 13 -1.95 -23.49 -9.72
C GLU A 13 -2.40 -22.67 -8.50
N ARG A 14 -3.34 -23.20 -7.71
CA ARG A 14 -3.85 -22.55 -6.49
C ARG A 14 -3.10 -22.95 -5.23
N PHE A 15 -1.91 -23.56 -5.36
CA PHE A 15 -1.13 -24.04 -4.21
C PHE A 15 -0.89 -22.94 -3.16
N ILE A 16 -0.44 -21.75 -3.56
CA ILE A 16 -0.25 -20.65 -2.59
C ILE A 16 -1.60 -20.17 -2.07
N LEU A 17 -2.57 -19.95 -2.98
CA LEU A 17 -3.89 -19.43 -2.66
C LEU A 17 -4.75 -20.31 -1.72
N THR A 18 -4.38 -21.58 -1.57
CA THR A 18 -5.10 -22.55 -0.73
C THR A 18 -4.45 -22.74 0.65
N ASN A 19 -3.15 -22.46 0.77
CA ASN A 19 -2.37 -22.79 1.96
C ASN A 19 -1.84 -21.55 2.70
N TYR A 20 -1.84 -20.40 2.06
CA TYR A 20 -1.33 -19.16 2.64
C TYR A 20 -2.31 -18.03 2.39
N LEU A 21 -2.19 -17.00 3.21
CA LEU A 21 -2.87 -15.73 3.04
C LEU A 21 -1.83 -14.60 3.10
N LEU A 22 -2.08 -13.56 2.32
CA LEU A 22 -1.38 -12.30 2.46
C LEU A 22 -2.28 -11.35 3.25
N GLY A 23 -2.06 -11.21 4.55
CA GLY A 23 -2.87 -10.31 5.36
C GLY A 23 -2.72 -8.85 4.93
N GLU A 24 -3.70 -8.03 5.30
CA GLU A 24 -3.63 -6.58 5.09
C GLU A 24 -2.44 -5.99 5.85
N ASN A 25 -1.66 -5.15 5.16
CA ASN A 25 -0.45 -4.53 5.69
C ASN A 25 0.60 -5.53 6.20
N GLU A 26 0.46 -6.82 5.89
CA GLU A 26 1.44 -7.84 6.25
C GLU A 26 2.54 -7.96 5.20
N PRO A 27 3.82 -7.97 5.61
CA PRO A 27 4.95 -7.99 4.68
C PRO A 27 5.29 -9.38 4.15
N ASP A 28 4.76 -10.46 4.74
CA ASP A 28 5.05 -11.86 4.37
C ASP A 28 3.76 -12.69 4.28
N LEU A 29 3.83 -13.83 3.61
CA LEU A 29 2.72 -14.79 3.53
C LEU A 29 2.62 -15.58 4.85
N ASN A 30 1.42 -15.61 5.40
CA ASN A 30 1.10 -16.37 6.61
C ASN A 30 0.31 -17.63 6.28
N ASP A 31 0.40 -18.63 7.16
CA ASP A 31 -0.30 -19.90 6.96
C ASP A 31 -1.81 -19.65 7.08
N ASP A 32 -2.60 -20.24 6.18
CA ASP A 32 -4.06 -20.05 6.22
C ASP A 32 -4.61 -20.61 7.55
N PRO A 33 -5.37 -19.83 8.34
CA PRO A 33 -5.91 -20.25 9.64
C PRO A 33 -6.87 -21.45 9.56
N LYS A 34 -7.38 -21.78 8.36
CA LYS A 34 -8.20 -22.97 8.09
C LYS A 34 -7.36 -24.25 8.06
N LEU A 35 -6.03 -24.14 8.02
CA LEU A 35 -5.16 -25.30 8.09
C LEU A 35 -5.27 -25.96 9.47
N THR A 36 -5.62 -27.24 9.46
CA THR A 36 -5.72 -28.08 10.67
C THR A 36 -4.36 -28.37 11.32
N SER A 37 -3.26 -28.11 10.60
CA SER A 37 -1.90 -28.11 11.13
C SER A 37 -1.10 -27.04 10.39
N PRO A 38 -0.38 -26.14 11.10
CA PRO A 38 0.53 -25.18 10.45
C PRO A 38 1.63 -25.89 9.63
N LEU A 39 1.87 -27.17 9.93
CA LEU A 39 2.83 -28.05 9.26
C LEU A 39 2.21 -28.88 8.12
N ALA A 40 1.00 -28.57 7.62
CA ALA A 40 0.33 -29.35 6.58
C ALA A 40 1.16 -29.54 5.28
N LEU A 41 2.27 -28.82 5.13
CA LEU A 41 3.24 -28.89 4.04
C LEU A 41 4.36 -29.94 4.23
N ALA A 42 4.50 -30.53 5.42
CA ALA A 42 5.62 -31.42 5.79
C ALA A 42 5.39 -32.89 5.43
N LYS A 43 5.12 -33.22 4.15
CA LYS A 43 5.09 -34.63 3.68
C LYS A 43 6.30 -35.06 2.86
N THR A 44 7.24 -34.15 2.61
CA THR A 44 8.47 -34.45 1.89
C THR A 44 9.67 -34.00 2.71
N ASP A 45 10.29 -34.95 3.40
CA ASP A 45 11.57 -34.73 4.06
C ASP A 45 12.68 -34.73 3.02
N SER A 46 13.49 -33.68 3.02
CA SER A 46 14.68 -33.59 2.18
C SER A 46 15.87 -33.15 3.02
N ILE A 47 17.00 -33.84 2.85
CA ILE A 47 18.24 -33.48 3.55
C ILE A 47 19.07 -32.65 2.58
N TYR A 48 19.26 -31.39 2.92
CA TYR A 48 20.17 -30.51 2.23
C TYR A 48 21.54 -30.54 2.93
N SER A 49 22.60 -30.64 2.14
CA SER A 49 23.98 -30.45 2.59
C SER A 49 24.62 -29.36 1.73
N GLY A 50 25.20 -28.37 2.39
CA GLY A 50 25.82 -27.22 1.75
C GLY A 50 27.12 -26.83 2.45
N SER A 51 27.95 -26.08 1.75
CA SER A 51 29.19 -25.53 2.29
C SER A 51 29.30 -24.06 1.91
N THR A 52 29.72 -23.24 2.86
CA THR A 52 29.83 -21.79 2.66
C THR A 52 30.99 -21.26 3.49
N TYR A 53 31.57 -20.15 3.05
CA TYR A 53 32.65 -19.49 3.77
C TYR A 53 32.07 -18.63 4.89
N VAL A 54 32.67 -18.73 6.08
CA VAL A 54 32.37 -17.83 7.18
C VAL A 54 33.10 -16.52 6.91
N ASN A 55 32.36 -15.51 6.46
CA ASN A 55 32.96 -14.29 5.93
C ASN A 55 33.25 -13.23 7.00
N GLN A 56 32.45 -13.12 8.07
CA GLN A 56 32.55 -12.04 9.05
C GLN A 56 32.14 -12.47 10.47
N LYS A 57 32.85 -11.93 11.46
CA LYS A 57 32.44 -11.92 12.88
C LYS A 57 31.47 -10.74 13.08
N LEU A 58 30.34 -10.97 13.75
CA LEU A 58 29.29 -9.95 13.92
C LEU A 58 29.56 -8.98 15.08
N ASP A 59 30.48 -9.36 15.98
CA ASP A 59 30.72 -8.68 17.25
C ASP A 59 30.99 -7.18 17.07
N ASP A 60 31.86 -6.80 16.13
CA ASP A 60 32.24 -5.40 15.90
C ASP A 60 31.05 -4.53 15.48
N ARG A 61 30.16 -5.09 14.64
CA ARG A 61 28.97 -4.39 14.17
C ARG A 61 27.94 -4.19 15.28
N TYR A 62 27.69 -5.23 16.09
CA TYR A 62 26.78 -5.09 17.23
C TYR A 62 27.31 -4.14 18.28
N ARG A 63 28.61 -4.16 18.58
CA ARG A 63 29.23 -3.21 19.50
C ARG A 63 29.10 -1.76 19.00
N ALA A 64 29.31 -1.52 17.70
CA ALA A 64 29.09 -0.20 17.11
C ALA A 64 27.62 0.26 17.21
N LEU A 65 26.66 -0.66 17.00
CA LEU A 65 25.23 -0.35 17.16
C LEU A 65 24.85 -0.08 18.62
N LEU A 66 25.35 -0.87 19.57
CA LEU A 66 25.12 -0.68 21.01
C LEU A 66 25.72 0.65 21.49
N GLN A 67 26.90 1.02 20.99
CA GLN A 67 27.50 2.31 21.28
C GLN A 67 26.62 3.46 20.76
N ARG A 68 26.17 3.40 19.51
CA ARG A 68 25.30 4.44 18.93
C ARG A 68 23.95 4.52 19.65
N PHE A 69 23.40 3.38 20.06
CA PHE A 69 22.19 3.31 20.88
C PHE A 69 22.40 4.03 22.21
N ARG A 70 23.52 3.78 22.92
CA ARG A 70 23.86 4.49 24.16
C ARG A 70 23.99 5.99 23.95
N GLU A 71 24.67 6.44 22.90
CA GLU A 71 24.82 7.87 22.58
C GLU A 71 23.45 8.57 22.42
N LEU A 72 22.50 7.92 21.73
CA LEU A 72 21.13 8.42 21.57
C LEU A 72 20.34 8.41 22.89
N GLN A 73 20.42 7.32 23.67
CA GLN A 73 19.72 7.23 24.94
C GLN A 73 20.30 8.15 26.00
N GLU A 74 21.60 8.45 25.98
CA GLU A 74 22.20 9.45 26.86
C GLU A 74 21.69 10.86 26.56
N ALA A 75 21.48 11.20 25.29
CA ALA A 75 20.84 12.46 24.91
C ALA A 75 19.39 12.52 25.43
N ARG A 76 18.61 11.44 25.24
CA ARG A 76 17.24 11.32 25.77
C ARG A 76 17.20 11.43 27.30
N ARG A 77 18.11 10.74 28.00
CA ARG A 77 18.26 10.79 29.46
C ARG A 77 18.51 12.22 29.94
N LYS A 78 19.40 12.98 29.30
CA LYS A 78 19.67 14.39 29.67
C LYS A 78 18.42 15.26 29.52
N THR A 79 17.65 15.06 28.46
CA THR A 79 16.38 15.78 28.23
C THR A 79 15.35 15.44 29.31
N LEU A 80 15.12 14.16 29.58
CA LEU A 80 14.18 13.69 30.60
C LEU A 80 14.59 14.14 32.01
N GLN A 81 15.90 14.06 32.32
CA GLN A 81 16.42 14.52 33.61
C GLN A 81 16.24 16.03 33.79
N SER A 82 16.49 16.84 32.74
CA SER A 82 16.23 18.28 32.79
C SER A 82 14.73 18.59 32.94
N ALA A 83 13.84 17.80 32.32
CA ALA A 83 12.40 17.92 32.50
C ALA A 83 11.99 17.60 33.95
N LEU A 84 12.51 16.51 34.53
CA LEU A 84 12.27 16.13 35.93
C LEU A 84 12.77 17.21 36.91
N GLU A 85 13.98 17.73 36.69
CA GLU A 85 14.57 18.79 37.54
C GLU A 85 13.75 20.09 37.48
N LYS A 86 13.19 20.44 36.32
CA LYS A 86 12.29 21.60 36.18
C LYS A 86 10.98 21.40 36.94
N VAL A 87 10.42 20.20 36.89
CA VAL A 87 9.19 19.83 37.60
C VAL A 87 9.41 19.81 39.11
N ASP A 88 10.48 19.17 39.59
CA ASP A 88 10.83 19.12 41.01
C ASP A 88 11.17 20.52 41.57
N ALA A 89 11.77 21.40 40.75
CA ALA A 89 12.03 22.80 41.12
C ALA A 89 10.72 23.64 41.20
N SER A 90 9.72 23.36 40.37
CA SER A 90 8.39 24.00 40.47
C SER A 90 7.57 23.49 41.66
N ALA A 91 7.71 22.20 42.02
CA ALA A 91 7.03 21.62 43.18
C ALA A 91 7.58 22.12 44.52
N GLY A 92 8.85 22.53 44.58
CA GLY A 92 9.48 23.09 45.79
C GLY A 92 9.09 24.54 46.13
N GLY A 93 8.29 25.22 45.30
CA GLY A 93 7.97 26.64 45.44
C GLY A 93 6.48 27.00 45.58
N ALA A 94 5.55 26.05 45.43
CA ALA A 94 4.12 26.32 45.49
C ALA A 94 3.55 26.10 46.91
N SER A 95 3.12 27.18 47.57
CA SER A 95 2.26 27.10 48.74
C SER A 95 0.83 26.73 48.34
N GLU A 96 0.22 25.84 49.12
CA GLU A 96 -1.19 25.43 49.12
C GLU A 96 -2.16 26.46 48.48
N GLY A 97 -2.74 26.11 47.32
CA GLY A 97 -3.79 26.90 46.68
C GLY A 97 -4.25 26.37 45.32
N ASP A 98 -5.39 25.66 45.35
CA ASP A 98 -6.42 25.43 44.33
C ASP A 98 -6.12 24.75 42.97
N SER A 99 -6.71 23.56 42.82
CA SER A 99 -7.21 22.88 41.60
C SER A 99 -6.58 23.24 40.25
N THR A 100 -5.50 22.54 39.88
CA THR A 100 -5.11 22.22 38.48
C THR A 100 -4.07 21.07 38.42
N ASP A 101 -4.01 20.22 39.45
CA ASP A 101 -2.86 19.33 39.71
C ASP A 101 -2.92 17.93 39.09
N GLU A 102 -4.04 17.51 38.48
CA GLU A 102 -4.14 16.16 37.88
C GLU A 102 -3.26 16.03 36.62
N ASP A 103 -3.29 17.00 35.71
CA ASP A 103 -2.47 16.96 34.48
C ASP A 103 -0.97 17.03 34.79
N ALA A 104 -0.58 17.83 35.80
CA ALA A 104 0.82 17.97 36.22
C ALA A 104 1.35 16.70 36.91
N GLN A 105 0.53 16.05 37.76
CA GLN A 105 0.88 14.78 38.39
C GLN A 105 0.96 13.64 37.36
N THR A 106 0.06 13.63 36.38
CA THR A 106 0.02 12.63 35.30
C THR A 106 1.23 12.77 34.37
N ALA A 107 1.57 13.99 33.93
CA ALA A 107 2.76 14.26 33.12
C ALA A 107 4.07 13.93 33.86
N THR A 108 4.14 14.19 35.17
CA THR A 108 5.29 13.82 36.01
C THR A 108 5.40 12.29 36.16
N GLY A 109 4.27 11.61 36.31
CA GLY A 109 4.18 10.14 36.34
C GLY A 109 4.68 9.52 35.04
N GLN A 110 4.22 10.03 33.88
CA GLN A 110 4.67 9.61 32.55
C GLN A 110 6.18 9.81 32.37
N THR A 111 6.71 10.99 32.73
CA THR A 111 8.15 11.27 32.60
C THR A 111 9.00 10.35 33.48
N ARG A 112 8.54 10.03 34.70
CA ARG A 112 9.23 9.06 35.59
C ARG A 112 9.16 7.63 35.05
N GLN A 113 8.02 7.24 34.46
CA GLN A 113 7.86 5.94 33.81
C GLN A 113 8.78 5.80 32.59
N GLU A 114 8.86 6.82 31.74
CA GLU A 114 9.81 6.87 30.62
C GLU A 114 11.27 6.77 31.08
N MET A 115 11.63 7.45 32.17
CA MET A 115 12.98 7.36 32.74
C MET A 115 13.28 5.95 33.28
N ALA A 116 12.32 5.30 33.93
CA ALA A 116 12.46 3.92 34.40
C ALA A 116 12.62 2.93 33.23
N GLN A 117 11.86 3.12 32.16
CA GLN A 117 11.96 2.35 30.93
C GLN A 117 13.34 2.52 30.27
N LEU A 118 13.84 3.76 30.19
CA LEU A 118 15.18 4.06 29.65
C LEU A 118 16.29 3.36 30.45
N VAL A 119 16.20 3.30 31.78
CA VAL A 119 17.17 2.55 32.61
C VAL A 119 17.13 1.06 32.29
N ALA A 120 15.94 0.47 32.17
CA ALA A 120 15.79 -0.94 31.81
C ALA A 120 16.35 -1.27 30.41
N GLU A 121 16.22 -0.33 29.45
CA GLU A 121 16.82 -0.43 28.12
C GLU A 121 18.35 -0.41 28.18
N LEU A 122 18.95 0.50 28.96
CA LEU A 122 20.40 0.56 29.15
C LEU A 122 20.95 -0.70 29.84
N ASP A 123 20.25 -1.22 30.86
CA ASP A 123 20.61 -2.49 31.52
C ASP A 123 20.53 -3.68 30.53
N SER A 124 19.62 -3.63 29.56
CA SER A 124 19.51 -4.63 28.50
C SER A 124 20.67 -4.54 27.51
N ALA A 125 21.12 -3.32 27.17
CA ALA A 125 22.33 -3.11 26.37
C ALA A 125 23.59 -3.64 27.07
N ASP A 126 23.72 -3.42 28.39
CA ASP A 126 24.83 -3.97 29.19
C ASP A 126 24.84 -5.50 29.22
N ARG A 127 23.66 -6.12 29.33
CA ARG A 127 23.53 -7.59 29.24
C ARG A 127 23.95 -8.09 27.86
N ALA A 128 23.58 -7.38 26.79
CA ALA A 128 23.98 -7.71 25.43
C ALA A 128 25.51 -7.63 25.24
N GLU A 129 26.18 -6.63 25.80
CA GLU A 129 27.66 -6.56 25.73
C GLU A 129 28.34 -7.71 26.46
N ARG A 130 27.89 -8.06 27.67
CA ARG A 130 28.42 -9.22 28.40
C ARG A 130 28.22 -10.53 27.64
N PHE A 131 27.10 -10.64 26.91
CA PHE A 131 26.86 -11.76 26.02
C PHE A 131 27.88 -11.79 24.87
N LEU A 132 28.14 -10.65 24.22
CA LEU A 132 29.15 -10.52 23.16
C LEU A 132 30.59 -10.76 23.64
N ASP A 133 30.89 -10.55 24.93
CA ASP A 133 32.22 -10.83 25.51
C ASP A 133 32.44 -12.33 25.75
N SER A 134 31.37 -13.11 25.89
CA SER A 134 31.41 -14.53 26.23
C SER A 134 31.14 -15.47 25.06
N HIS A 135 30.69 -14.94 23.91
CA HIS A 135 30.28 -15.72 22.75
C HIS A 135 30.88 -15.16 21.45
N ASP A 136 31.33 -16.04 20.56
CA ASP A 136 31.72 -15.67 19.20
C ASP A 136 30.50 -15.69 18.29
N LEU A 137 30.13 -14.55 17.68
CA LEU A 137 29.01 -14.51 16.74
C LEU A 137 29.49 -14.62 15.29
N LEU A 138 29.03 -15.66 14.61
CA LEU A 138 29.33 -15.93 13.22
C LEU A 138 28.06 -15.85 12.38
N VAL A 139 28.15 -15.22 11.21
CA VAL A 139 27.08 -15.24 10.21
C VAL A 139 27.44 -16.15 9.07
N VAL A 140 26.47 -16.96 8.71
CA VAL A 140 26.57 -17.97 7.66
C VAL A 140 25.38 -17.81 6.74
N THR A 141 25.64 -17.68 5.44
CA THR A 141 24.59 -17.69 4.41
C THR A 141 24.44 -19.09 3.84
N LEU A 142 23.21 -19.54 3.60
CA LEU A 142 22.92 -20.84 2.99
C LEU A 142 23.15 -20.81 1.46
N ASN A 143 24.40 -20.59 1.05
CA ASN A 143 24.79 -20.55 -0.37
C ASN A 143 24.52 -21.89 -1.05
N GLY A 144 24.02 -21.87 -2.28
CA GLY A 144 23.64 -23.08 -3.02
C GLY A 144 22.34 -23.75 -2.54
N PHE A 145 21.68 -23.26 -1.48
CA PHE A 145 20.42 -23.86 -1.00
C PHE A 145 19.30 -23.77 -2.04
N ASN A 146 19.07 -22.59 -2.62
CA ASN A 146 18.10 -22.41 -3.69
C ASN A 146 18.47 -23.21 -4.95
N ALA A 147 19.77 -23.37 -5.24
CA ALA A 147 20.21 -24.23 -6.34
C ALA A 147 19.85 -25.71 -6.06
N ALA A 148 20.06 -26.19 -4.84
CA ALA A 148 19.74 -27.57 -4.45
C ALA A 148 18.24 -27.86 -4.55
N LEU A 149 17.39 -26.89 -4.17
CA LEU A 149 15.95 -26.98 -4.39
C LEU A 149 15.58 -27.10 -5.89
N LEU A 150 16.42 -26.60 -6.80
CA LEU A 150 16.25 -26.75 -8.25
C LEU A 150 17.00 -27.96 -8.83
N GLN A 151 17.36 -28.95 -8.01
CA GLN A 151 18.15 -30.13 -8.40
C GLN A 151 19.52 -29.77 -8.97
N ARG A 152 20.18 -28.81 -8.34
CA ARG A 152 21.50 -28.35 -8.74
C ARG A 152 22.42 -28.23 -7.54
N HIS A 153 23.67 -28.66 -7.67
CA HIS A 153 24.67 -28.47 -6.62
C HIS A 153 25.86 -27.66 -7.13
N GLU A 154 26.43 -26.85 -6.26
CA GLU A 154 27.58 -26.04 -6.63
C GLU A 154 28.83 -26.92 -6.71
N SER A 155 29.48 -26.98 -7.87
CA SER A 155 30.69 -27.79 -8.10
C SER A 155 31.60 -27.19 -9.15
N ILE A 156 32.90 -27.40 -8.98
CA ILE A 156 33.90 -27.01 -9.98
C ILE A 156 33.71 -27.91 -11.20
N GLN A 157 33.35 -27.30 -12.33
CA GLN A 157 33.21 -27.98 -13.61
C GLN A 157 34.39 -27.70 -14.53
N LEU A 158 34.78 -28.72 -15.28
CA LEU A 158 35.69 -28.58 -16.41
C LEU A 158 34.88 -28.27 -17.65
N ASN A 159 35.40 -27.37 -18.51
CA ASN A 159 34.79 -27.12 -19.80
C ASN A 159 34.78 -28.43 -20.63
N PRO A 160 33.67 -28.74 -21.31
CA PRO A 160 33.57 -29.95 -22.10
C PRO A 160 34.59 -29.91 -23.25
N ALA A 161 35.58 -30.79 -23.21
CA ALA A 161 36.58 -30.92 -24.25
C ALA A 161 36.64 -32.37 -24.71
N ASP A 162 36.49 -32.60 -26.01
CA ASP A 162 36.72 -33.91 -26.63
C ASP A 162 37.94 -33.85 -27.56
N PRO A 163 39.17 -33.89 -27.02
CA PRO A 163 40.38 -33.79 -27.83
C PRO A 163 40.59 -35.02 -28.75
N LEU A 164 39.91 -36.13 -28.47
CA LEU A 164 40.06 -37.42 -29.17
C LEU A 164 38.88 -37.75 -30.09
N GLY A 165 37.79 -36.98 -30.06
CA GLY A 165 36.58 -37.20 -30.86
C GLY A 165 36.77 -37.05 -32.38
N PHE A 166 35.74 -37.44 -33.13
CA PHE A 166 35.67 -37.15 -34.56
C PHE A 166 35.49 -35.63 -34.80
N ALA A 167 35.78 -35.16 -36.02
CA ALA A 167 35.73 -33.73 -36.35
C ALA A 167 34.40 -33.05 -35.98
N GLU A 168 33.28 -33.75 -36.19
CA GLU A 168 31.93 -33.27 -35.84
C GLU A 168 31.74 -33.12 -34.33
N TYR A 169 32.21 -34.08 -33.53
CA TYR A 169 32.15 -33.99 -32.07
C TYR A 169 33.09 -32.93 -31.50
N LYS A 170 34.24 -32.69 -32.15
CA LYS A 170 35.15 -31.59 -31.78
C LYS A 170 34.51 -30.23 -32.04
N ALA A 171 33.84 -30.07 -33.18
CA ALA A 171 33.11 -28.84 -33.51
C ALA A 171 31.97 -28.61 -32.50
N PHE A 172 31.17 -29.63 -32.23
CA PHE A 172 30.10 -29.55 -31.22
C PHE A 172 30.64 -29.22 -29.81
N ALA A 173 31.71 -29.89 -29.36
CA ALA A 173 32.33 -29.60 -28.06
C ALA A 173 32.90 -28.17 -27.99
N GLN A 174 33.40 -27.64 -29.11
CA GLN A 174 33.84 -26.24 -29.21
C GLN A 174 32.67 -25.27 -29.13
N ASP A 175 31.56 -25.52 -29.84
CA ASP A 175 30.34 -24.71 -29.79
C ASP A 175 29.75 -24.66 -28.38
N VAL A 176 29.67 -25.83 -27.71
CA VAL A 176 29.23 -25.93 -26.31
C VAL A 176 30.20 -25.16 -25.40
N THR A 177 31.51 -25.32 -25.57
CA THR A 177 32.50 -24.59 -24.78
C THR A 177 32.37 -23.08 -24.97
N GLU A 178 32.18 -22.60 -26.20
CA GLU A 178 32.02 -21.17 -26.50
C GLU A 178 30.73 -20.61 -25.89
N THR A 179 29.64 -21.36 -25.94
CA THR A 179 28.38 -21.03 -25.27
C THR A 179 28.55 -20.95 -23.75
N LEU A 180 29.35 -21.84 -23.16
CA LEU A 180 29.60 -21.88 -21.71
C LEU A 180 30.66 -20.86 -21.22
N ARG A 181 31.44 -20.22 -22.10
CA ARG A 181 32.46 -19.22 -21.71
C ARG A 181 31.90 -18.04 -20.90
N GLY A 182 30.60 -17.76 -21.02
CA GLY A 182 29.90 -16.62 -20.38
C GLY A 182 29.61 -16.73 -18.88
N GLY A 183 30.10 -17.76 -18.17
CA GLY A 183 30.02 -17.79 -16.70
C GLY A 183 29.06 -18.81 -16.09
N PHE A 184 28.67 -19.87 -16.81
CA PHE A 184 27.95 -21.02 -16.24
C PHE A 184 28.81 -21.89 -15.31
N LYS A 185 29.98 -21.41 -14.90
CA LYS A 185 30.88 -22.15 -14.01
C LYS A 185 30.22 -22.26 -12.64
N GLY A 186 30.04 -23.50 -12.19
CA GLY A 186 29.85 -23.75 -10.78
C GLY A 186 28.59 -24.50 -10.41
N VAL A 187 27.74 -24.96 -11.33
CA VAL A 187 26.44 -25.57 -10.98
C VAL A 187 26.17 -26.81 -11.80
N SER A 188 26.18 -27.99 -11.17
CA SER A 188 25.91 -29.30 -11.79
C SER A 188 24.51 -29.78 -11.44
N PRO A 189 23.81 -30.50 -12.35
CA PRO A 189 22.55 -31.14 -11.99
C PRO A 189 22.78 -32.23 -10.93
N ASP A 190 21.85 -32.36 -10.00
CA ASP A 190 21.74 -33.47 -9.05
C ASP A 190 20.38 -34.17 -9.27
N PRO A 191 20.33 -35.22 -10.10
CA PRO A 191 19.09 -35.92 -10.41
C PRO A 191 18.46 -36.66 -9.22
N HIS A 192 19.19 -36.82 -8.11
CA HIS A 192 18.73 -37.52 -6.90
C HIS A 192 18.10 -36.57 -5.88
N ALA A 193 18.39 -35.27 -5.97
CA ALA A 193 17.73 -34.26 -5.16
C ALA A 193 16.24 -34.13 -5.56
N PRO A 194 15.35 -33.78 -4.61
CA PRO A 194 13.96 -33.47 -4.95
C PRO A 194 13.86 -32.12 -5.66
N PHE A 195 13.07 -32.06 -6.73
CA PHE A 195 12.74 -30.80 -7.39
C PHE A 195 11.72 -30.00 -6.58
N MET A 196 12.13 -28.88 -5.99
CA MET A 196 11.31 -28.02 -5.12
C MET A 196 11.44 -26.54 -5.55
N PRO A 197 10.92 -26.15 -6.73
CA PRO A 197 11.00 -24.76 -7.22
C PRO A 197 10.29 -23.74 -6.31
N LEU A 198 9.35 -24.19 -5.48
CA LEU A 198 8.73 -23.42 -4.41
C LEU A 198 9.29 -23.86 -3.06
N ARG A 199 10.05 -22.97 -2.42
CA ARG A 199 10.55 -23.16 -1.06
C ARG A 199 9.43 -22.88 -0.08
N SER A 200 9.03 -23.86 0.71
CA SER A 200 8.01 -23.74 1.75
C SER A 200 8.22 -24.77 2.87
N GLY A 201 7.52 -24.62 3.99
CA GLY A 201 7.54 -25.57 5.11
C GLY A 201 8.48 -25.12 6.22
N ALA A 202 9.31 -26.04 6.73
CA ALA A 202 10.24 -25.75 7.82
C ALA A 202 11.61 -26.37 7.56
N LEU A 203 12.64 -25.78 8.16
CA LEU A 203 14.02 -26.24 8.12
C LEU A 203 14.49 -26.55 9.54
N ARG A 204 15.16 -27.70 9.70
CA ARG A 204 15.81 -28.08 10.95
C ARG A 204 17.30 -28.31 10.70
N MET A 205 18.16 -27.70 11.51
CA MET A 205 19.61 -27.91 11.41
C MET A 205 20.00 -29.23 12.09
N MET A 206 20.47 -30.21 11.31
CA MET A 206 20.83 -31.53 11.84
C MET A 206 22.28 -31.61 12.32
N ALA A 207 23.21 -31.02 11.57
CA ALA A 207 24.64 -31.04 11.84
C ALA A 207 25.32 -29.84 11.19
N LEU A 208 26.40 -29.37 11.82
CA LEU A 208 27.25 -28.31 11.29
C LEU A 208 28.70 -28.80 11.33
N ARG A 209 29.42 -28.72 10.21
CA ARG A 209 30.85 -28.99 10.13
C ARG A 209 31.60 -27.69 9.91
N LEU A 210 32.38 -27.26 10.90
CA LEU A 210 33.29 -26.14 10.75
C LEU A 210 34.62 -26.65 10.20
N VAL A 211 35.10 -26.04 9.11
CA VAL A 211 36.38 -26.40 8.48
C VAL A 211 37.29 -25.18 8.52
N ASP A 212 38.52 -25.33 9.02
CA ASP A 212 39.52 -24.26 9.06
C ASP A 212 40.25 -24.11 7.72
N ILE A 213 41.11 -23.09 7.62
CA ILE A 213 41.92 -22.81 6.42
C ILE A 213 42.93 -23.91 6.06
N PHE A 214 43.21 -24.83 6.99
CA PHE A 214 44.12 -25.96 6.79
C PHE A 214 43.36 -27.27 6.49
N GLY A 215 42.03 -27.22 6.36
CA GLY A 215 41.18 -28.37 6.09
C GLY A 215 40.89 -29.25 7.32
N ARG A 216 41.24 -28.80 8.53
CA ARG A 216 40.84 -29.48 9.77
C ARG A 216 39.39 -29.14 10.06
N PHE A 217 38.64 -30.08 10.59
CA PHE A 217 37.21 -29.88 10.83
C PHE A 217 36.77 -30.27 12.23
N THR A 218 35.70 -29.64 12.70
CA THR A 218 34.97 -30.00 13.92
C THR A 218 33.49 -30.13 13.58
N ASP A 219 32.89 -31.25 13.97
CA ASP A 219 31.46 -31.50 13.83
C ASP A 219 30.74 -31.03 15.09
N LEU A 220 29.67 -30.25 14.90
CA LEU A 220 28.83 -29.68 15.93
C LEU A 220 27.39 -30.15 15.70
N THR A 221 26.74 -30.56 16.78
CA THR A 221 25.29 -30.81 16.80
C THR A 221 24.62 -29.65 17.52
N PRO A 222 23.71 -28.91 16.86
CA PRO A 222 22.96 -27.83 17.52
C PRO A 222 22.17 -28.38 18.70
N TYR A 223 22.27 -27.72 19.86
CA TYR A 223 21.54 -28.11 21.08
C TYR A 223 20.60 -27.02 21.59
N ASP A 224 20.84 -25.77 21.23
CA ASP A 224 20.00 -24.61 21.57
C ASP A 224 19.77 -23.82 20.29
N VAL A 225 18.60 -24.03 19.68
CA VAL A 225 18.21 -23.41 18.42
C VAL A 225 17.11 -22.42 18.75
N ALA A 226 17.40 -21.14 18.55
CA ALA A 226 16.42 -20.07 18.64
C ALA A 226 16.06 -19.60 17.23
N THR A 227 14.78 -19.29 17.04
CA THR A 227 14.27 -18.72 15.79
C THR A 227 13.72 -17.33 16.04
N ALA A 228 13.77 -16.48 15.02
CA ALA A 228 13.10 -15.19 15.09
C ALA A 228 11.58 -15.42 15.16
N LEU A 229 10.86 -14.59 15.91
CA LEU A 229 9.40 -14.65 16.05
C LEU A 229 8.60 -14.90 14.74
N PRO A 230 8.93 -14.29 13.56
CA PRO A 230 8.20 -14.58 12.30
C PRO A 230 8.54 -15.93 11.67
N MET A 231 9.62 -16.56 12.12
CA MET A 231 10.11 -17.84 11.63
C MET A 231 9.91 -18.98 12.63
N GLU A 232 9.21 -18.72 13.74
CA GLU A 232 8.91 -19.74 14.73
C GLU A 232 7.84 -20.70 14.21
N VAL A 233 8.02 -21.99 14.48
CA VAL A 233 7.01 -23.01 14.22
C VAL A 233 6.33 -23.33 15.56
N PRO A 234 5.00 -23.19 15.68
CA PRO A 234 4.28 -23.57 16.88
C PRO A 234 4.61 -24.99 17.32
N ASP A 235 4.81 -25.19 18.63
CA ASP A 235 5.18 -26.47 19.26
C ASP A 235 6.54 -27.06 18.84
N HIS A 236 7.32 -26.34 18.00
CA HIS A 236 8.59 -26.80 17.44
C HIS A 236 9.65 -25.67 17.43
N GLY A 237 10.11 -25.28 18.62
CA GLY A 237 11.10 -24.19 18.78
C GLY A 237 12.45 -24.44 18.10
N ASP A 238 12.82 -25.70 17.82
CA ASP A 238 14.05 -26.05 17.10
C ASP A 238 13.91 -26.06 15.56
N TRP A 239 12.73 -25.69 15.04
CA TRP A 239 12.43 -25.64 13.61
C TRP A 239 12.29 -24.19 13.15
N VAL A 240 12.81 -23.92 11.96
CA VAL A 240 12.80 -22.62 11.30
C VAL A 240 11.73 -22.64 10.21
N ARG A 241 10.63 -21.90 10.37
CA ARG A 241 9.61 -21.71 9.33
C ARG A 241 10.24 -21.09 8.08
N LEU A 242 9.97 -21.69 6.93
CA LEU A 242 10.36 -21.21 5.61
C LEU A 242 9.13 -20.63 4.91
N PRO A 243 8.99 -19.30 4.83
CA PRO A 243 7.89 -18.70 4.08
C PRO A 243 7.99 -19.09 2.59
N PRO A 244 6.84 -19.24 1.92
CA PRO A 244 6.76 -19.60 0.51
C PRO A 244 7.55 -18.61 -0.35
N ARG A 245 8.54 -19.08 -1.12
CA ARG A 245 9.33 -18.26 -2.06
C ARG A 245 9.70 -19.07 -3.31
N LEU A 246 9.89 -18.39 -4.43
CA LEU A 246 10.50 -18.99 -5.63
C LEU A 246 11.99 -19.26 -5.39
N ALA A 247 12.44 -20.49 -5.62
CA ALA A 247 13.86 -20.85 -5.56
C ALA A 247 14.62 -20.30 -6.79
N GLN A 248 13.94 -20.23 -7.94
CA GLN A 248 14.46 -19.51 -9.11
C GLN A 248 14.38 -18.00 -8.86
N PRO A 249 15.46 -17.23 -9.13
CA PRO A 249 15.40 -15.78 -9.04
C PRO A 249 14.30 -15.22 -9.93
N ALA A 250 13.48 -14.35 -9.38
CA ALA A 250 12.37 -13.69 -10.06
C ALA A 250 12.34 -12.21 -9.68
N ARG A 251 11.54 -11.39 -10.37
CA ARG A 251 11.30 -9.98 -10.00
C ARG A 251 9.86 -9.56 -10.29
N TRP A 252 9.33 -8.67 -9.46
CA TRP A 252 8.14 -7.91 -9.79
C TRP A 252 8.44 -6.84 -10.82
N ASN A 253 7.80 -6.98 -11.96
CA ASN A 253 7.78 -6.02 -13.03
C ASN A 253 6.55 -5.10 -12.85
N PHE A 254 6.72 -4.07 -12.02
CA PHE A 254 5.74 -3.03 -11.72
C PHE A 254 6.23 -1.70 -12.28
N ARG A 255 5.48 -1.10 -13.23
CA ARG A 255 5.87 0.12 -13.95
C ARG A 255 4.67 0.90 -14.51
N PHE A 256 4.82 2.21 -14.68
CA PHE A 256 3.84 3.02 -15.40
C PHE A 256 3.87 2.76 -16.91
N LEU A 257 2.68 2.62 -17.49
CA LEU A 257 2.47 2.44 -18.92
C LEU A 257 2.22 3.79 -19.58
N GLN A 258 2.57 3.89 -20.86
CA GLN A 258 2.46 5.13 -21.62
C GLN A 258 1.00 5.49 -21.92
N ALA A 259 0.64 6.75 -21.66
CA ALA A 259 -0.56 7.38 -22.19
C ALA A 259 -0.39 7.62 -23.70
N THR A 260 -0.81 6.66 -24.51
CA THR A 260 -0.82 6.80 -25.98
C THR A 260 -2.17 6.39 -26.56
N GLN A 261 -2.53 6.98 -27.71
CA GLN A 261 -3.78 6.70 -28.44
C GLN A 261 -3.78 5.33 -29.16
N GLY A 262 -3.20 4.28 -28.58
CA GLY A 262 -3.15 2.94 -29.19
C GLY A 262 -2.98 1.82 -28.18
N ASN A 263 -3.38 0.60 -28.57
CA ASN A 263 -3.44 -0.59 -27.70
C ASN A 263 -2.06 -1.22 -27.38
N ALA A 264 -0.95 -0.61 -27.81
CA ALA A 264 0.38 -1.17 -27.59
C ALA A 264 0.87 -0.87 -26.17
N VAL A 265 1.01 -1.92 -25.35
CA VAL A 265 1.60 -1.84 -24.01
C VAL A 265 3.06 -1.41 -24.15
N THR A 266 3.31 -0.15 -23.89
CA THR A 266 4.64 0.47 -23.98
C THR A 266 4.96 1.14 -22.66
N GLU A 267 6.20 1.00 -22.22
CA GLU A 267 6.66 1.59 -20.97
C GLU A 267 6.78 3.11 -21.10
N SER A 268 6.27 3.83 -20.11
CA SER A 268 6.26 5.30 -20.08
C SER A 268 7.67 5.95 -20.00
N GLN A 269 8.71 5.19 -19.69
CA GLN A 269 10.10 5.66 -19.64
C GLN A 269 10.92 5.30 -20.88
N SER A 270 10.32 4.61 -21.87
CA SER A 270 11.02 4.19 -23.08
C SER A 270 11.43 5.36 -23.98
N HIS A 271 10.75 6.51 -23.88
CA HIS A 271 11.04 7.70 -24.67
C HIS A 271 10.91 9.01 -23.85
N PRO A 272 11.66 10.08 -24.13
CA PRO A 272 11.50 11.36 -23.42
C PRO A 272 10.12 12.02 -23.57
N ALA A 273 9.38 11.67 -24.63
CA ALA A 273 8.06 12.21 -24.94
C ALA A 273 6.90 11.32 -24.49
N SER A 274 7.17 10.13 -23.90
CA SER A 274 6.11 9.29 -23.33
C SER A 274 5.73 9.81 -21.95
N SER A 275 4.44 10.07 -21.74
CA SER A 275 3.88 10.45 -20.44
C SER A 275 3.12 9.26 -19.82
N PRO A 276 3.19 9.03 -18.50
CA PRO A 276 2.33 8.08 -17.80
C PRO A 276 0.93 8.65 -17.46
N VAL A 277 0.76 9.97 -17.53
CA VAL A 277 -0.46 10.68 -17.12
C VAL A 277 -1.44 10.75 -18.29
N HIS A 278 -2.65 10.22 -18.07
CA HIS A 278 -3.76 10.22 -19.04
C HIS A 278 -4.68 11.44 -18.87
N GLY A 279 -4.64 12.10 -17.71
CA GLY A 279 -5.38 13.29 -17.36
C GLY A 279 -5.38 13.51 -15.86
N TRP A 280 -6.13 14.50 -15.41
CA TRP A 280 -6.31 14.82 -13.99
C TRP A 280 -7.78 14.84 -13.62
N VAL A 281 -8.04 14.50 -12.37
CA VAL A 281 -9.37 14.47 -11.78
C VAL A 281 -9.32 15.28 -10.50
N VAL A 282 -10.31 16.15 -10.32
CA VAL A 282 -10.40 17.00 -9.14
C VAL A 282 -11.83 16.97 -8.60
N PRO A 283 -12.03 16.61 -7.32
CA PRO A 283 -13.31 16.77 -6.65
C PRO A 283 -13.61 18.24 -6.38
N ASN A 284 -14.78 18.70 -6.79
CA ASN A 284 -15.36 19.96 -6.37
C ASN A 284 -16.32 19.67 -5.20
N LEU A 285 -15.82 19.87 -3.98
CA LEU A 285 -16.54 19.55 -2.74
C LEU A 285 -17.71 20.51 -2.49
N LEU A 286 -17.67 21.72 -3.06
CA LEU A 286 -18.75 22.70 -2.93
C LEU A 286 -19.97 22.32 -3.79
N ASP A 287 -19.74 21.98 -5.06
CA ASP A 287 -20.80 21.67 -6.03
C ASP A 287 -21.14 20.17 -6.09
N LYS A 288 -20.43 19.33 -5.32
CA LYS A 288 -20.51 17.86 -5.38
C LYS A 288 -20.36 17.33 -6.81
N SER A 289 -19.31 17.79 -7.49
CA SER A 289 -18.98 17.38 -8.85
C SER A 289 -17.55 16.88 -8.97
N LEU A 290 -17.28 16.10 -10.00
CA LEU A 290 -15.94 15.60 -10.30
C LEU A 290 -15.47 16.22 -11.63
N ASP A 291 -14.49 17.13 -11.57
CA ASP A 291 -13.93 17.82 -12.74
C ASP A 291 -12.78 17.00 -13.35
N PHE A 292 -12.73 16.97 -14.69
CA PHE A 292 -11.78 16.21 -15.50
C PHE A 292 -10.93 17.17 -16.34
N PHE A 293 -9.64 16.89 -16.42
CA PHE A 293 -8.65 17.68 -17.16
C PHE A 293 -7.77 16.80 -18.05
N ASP A 294 -7.25 17.38 -19.13
CA ASP A 294 -6.26 16.74 -20.00
C ASP A 294 -4.90 16.63 -19.31
N PRO A 295 -3.93 15.85 -19.84
CA PRO A 295 -2.60 15.71 -19.23
C PRO A 295 -1.87 17.03 -18.97
N GLU A 296 -2.18 18.08 -19.74
CA GLU A 296 -1.61 19.41 -19.63
C GLU A 296 -2.35 20.32 -18.64
N GLY A 297 -3.38 19.82 -17.94
CA GLY A 297 -4.14 20.55 -16.93
C GLY A 297 -5.29 21.41 -17.46
N ARG A 298 -5.71 21.25 -18.72
CA ARG A 298 -6.86 21.98 -19.28
C ARG A 298 -8.17 21.24 -19.02
N ARG A 299 -9.20 21.99 -18.63
CA ARG A 299 -10.52 21.42 -18.30
C ARG A 299 -11.19 20.78 -19.52
N LEU A 300 -11.63 19.53 -19.36
CA LEU A 300 -12.38 18.74 -20.35
C LEU A 300 -13.88 18.75 -20.06
N GLY A 301 -14.27 18.74 -18.79
CA GLY A 301 -15.67 18.71 -18.35
C GLY A 301 -15.80 18.27 -16.90
N ALA A 302 -17.03 18.11 -16.43
CA ALA A 302 -17.33 17.59 -15.10
C ALA A 302 -18.51 16.60 -15.12
N VAL A 303 -18.47 15.66 -14.18
CA VAL A 303 -19.62 14.81 -13.83
C VAL A 303 -20.27 15.39 -12.57
N TYR A 304 -21.58 15.59 -12.59
CA TYR A 304 -22.35 16.06 -11.44
C TYR A 304 -23.67 15.30 -11.33
N ALA A 305 -24.19 15.17 -10.12
CA ALA A 305 -25.48 14.52 -9.87
C ALA A 305 -26.63 15.54 -9.96
N ARG A 306 -27.77 15.13 -10.53
CA ARG A 306 -29.03 15.87 -10.47
C ARG A 306 -30.18 14.91 -10.19
N GLY A 307 -30.59 14.84 -8.93
CA GLY A 307 -31.44 13.73 -8.45
C GLY A 307 -30.63 12.44 -8.47
N VAL A 308 -31.24 11.30 -8.78
CA VAL A 308 -30.59 9.97 -8.77
C VAL A 308 -29.77 9.70 -10.05
N GLN A 309 -29.46 10.71 -10.87
CA GLN A 309 -28.73 10.52 -12.13
C GLN A 309 -27.56 11.49 -12.23
N SER A 310 -26.42 10.96 -12.65
CA SER A 310 -25.23 11.71 -13.02
C SER A 310 -25.30 12.17 -14.47
N PHE A 311 -24.79 13.37 -14.71
CA PHE A 311 -24.71 14.00 -16.01
C PHE A 311 -23.29 14.47 -16.29
N TRP A 312 -22.91 14.43 -17.56
CA TRP A 312 -21.65 14.98 -18.05
C TRP A 312 -21.90 16.37 -18.67
N ASP A 313 -21.18 17.37 -18.17
CA ASP A 313 -21.10 18.70 -18.78
C ASP A 313 -19.65 19.00 -19.19
N GLY A 314 -19.40 18.99 -20.50
CA GLY A 314 -18.06 19.16 -21.04
C GLY A 314 -17.96 18.95 -22.54
N LEU A 315 -16.75 18.67 -23.01
CA LEU A 315 -16.48 18.30 -24.39
C LEU A 315 -17.21 17.01 -24.79
N GLN A 316 -17.35 16.77 -26.09
CA GLN A 316 -17.94 15.52 -26.60
C GLN A 316 -17.11 14.32 -26.12
N LEU A 317 -17.77 13.27 -25.62
CA LEU A 317 -17.10 12.11 -25.02
C LEU A 317 -16.10 11.44 -25.97
N GLU A 318 -16.35 11.47 -27.29
CA GLU A 318 -15.46 10.93 -28.32
C GLU A 318 -14.13 11.68 -28.46
N THR A 319 -14.06 12.91 -27.98
CA THR A 319 -12.86 13.74 -28.00
C THR A 319 -11.96 13.53 -26.78
N LEU A 320 -12.49 12.89 -25.73
CA LEU A 320 -11.74 12.59 -24.51
C LEU A 320 -10.69 11.50 -24.76
N PRO A 321 -9.54 11.54 -24.05
CA PRO A 321 -8.64 10.41 -23.94
C PRO A 321 -9.38 9.13 -23.52
N LEU A 322 -9.02 7.98 -24.12
CA LEU A 322 -9.75 6.72 -23.94
C LEU A 322 -10.02 6.38 -22.46
N ARG A 323 -9.02 6.53 -21.58
CA ARG A 323 -9.16 6.20 -20.15
C ARG A 323 -10.10 7.14 -19.41
N LEU A 324 -10.02 8.45 -19.68
CA LEU A 324 -10.95 9.42 -19.10
C LEU A 324 -12.37 9.18 -19.60
N ARG A 325 -12.53 8.88 -20.90
CA ARG A 325 -13.83 8.53 -21.48
C ARG A 325 -14.45 7.32 -20.79
N GLN A 326 -13.70 6.22 -20.64
CA GLN A 326 -14.17 5.00 -19.98
C GLN A 326 -14.58 5.27 -18.52
N MET A 327 -13.84 6.11 -17.82
CA MET A 327 -14.15 6.50 -16.44
C MET A 327 -15.45 7.32 -16.35
N VAL A 328 -15.64 8.30 -17.24
CA VAL A 328 -16.88 9.08 -17.32
C VAL A 328 -18.06 8.17 -17.68
N GLU A 329 -17.92 7.30 -18.68
CA GLU A 329 -18.96 6.33 -19.05
C GLU A 329 -19.30 5.38 -17.89
N TRP A 330 -18.31 4.97 -17.10
CA TRP A 330 -18.51 4.13 -15.91
C TRP A 330 -19.29 4.85 -14.81
N LEU A 331 -18.95 6.11 -14.50
CA LEU A 331 -19.68 6.94 -13.53
C LEU A 331 -21.14 7.14 -13.95
N LEU A 332 -21.39 7.46 -15.22
CA LEU A 332 -22.74 7.67 -15.75
C LEU A 332 -23.58 6.38 -15.79
N ALA A 333 -22.94 5.21 -15.87
CA ALA A 333 -23.61 3.92 -15.88
C ALA A 333 -24.02 3.43 -14.49
N ALA A 334 -23.29 3.81 -13.43
CA ALA A 334 -23.52 3.34 -12.06
C ALA A 334 -24.92 3.71 -11.53
N ASP A 335 -25.42 4.89 -11.90
CA ASP A 335 -26.72 5.39 -11.45
C ASP A 335 -27.92 4.66 -12.07
N GLN A 336 -27.74 3.96 -13.19
CA GLN A 336 -28.83 3.21 -13.83
C GLN A 336 -29.16 1.90 -13.08
N GLU A 337 -28.22 1.39 -12.28
CA GLU A 337 -28.35 0.13 -11.53
C GLU A 337 -28.82 0.34 -10.08
N SER A 338 -28.51 1.51 -9.48
CA SER A 338 -28.94 1.88 -8.12
C SER A 338 -30.45 2.12 -7.97
N ALA A 339 -31.21 2.10 -9.07
CA ALA A 339 -32.66 2.29 -9.09
C ALA A 339 -33.47 1.02 -8.73
N GLN A 340 -32.85 -0.03 -8.18
CA GLN A 340 -33.59 -1.17 -7.60
C GLN A 340 -33.92 -0.90 -6.13
N PRO A 341 -35.22 -0.80 -5.76
CA PRO A 341 -35.60 -0.58 -4.38
C PRO A 341 -35.18 -1.78 -3.54
N ASN A 342 -34.38 -1.53 -2.50
CA ASN A 342 -34.11 -2.53 -1.47
C ASN A 342 -35.43 -3.11 -0.97
N ALA A 343 -35.50 -4.45 -0.90
CA ALA A 343 -36.64 -5.20 -0.41
C ALA A 343 -36.74 -5.08 1.12
N GLY A 344 -37.05 -3.89 1.60
CA GLY A 344 -37.17 -3.53 3.01
C GLY A 344 -37.64 -2.09 3.06
N GLY A 345 -38.95 -1.88 3.04
CA GLY A 345 -39.56 -0.56 2.93
C GLY A 345 -39.36 0.28 4.18
N GLU A 346 -38.21 0.96 4.25
CA GLU A 346 -38.04 2.21 4.98
C GLU A 346 -37.27 3.16 4.05
N SER A 347 -37.81 4.37 3.89
CA SER A 347 -37.25 5.43 3.05
C SER A 347 -35.96 5.94 3.70
N VAL A 348 -34.83 5.32 3.36
CA VAL A 348 -33.50 5.87 3.62
C VAL A 348 -33.23 6.91 2.54
N ASP A 349 -32.73 8.07 2.96
CA ASP A 349 -32.48 9.25 2.11
C ASP A 349 -31.70 8.90 0.83
N ASP A 350 -31.93 9.68 -0.24
CA ASP A 350 -31.36 9.54 -1.58
C ASP A 350 -29.80 9.58 -1.57
N VAL A 351 -29.12 8.51 -1.16
CA VAL A 351 -27.66 8.42 -1.28
C VAL A 351 -27.28 8.29 -2.75
N HIS A 352 -26.49 9.24 -3.25
CA HIS A 352 -26.05 9.30 -4.64
C HIS A 352 -24.72 8.56 -4.79
N PHE A 353 -24.61 7.68 -5.79
CA PHE A 353 -23.36 6.95 -6.06
C PHE A 353 -22.16 7.87 -6.26
N LEU A 354 -22.34 9.01 -6.92
CA LEU A 354 -21.27 9.99 -7.13
C LEU A 354 -20.82 10.64 -5.81
N ASP A 355 -21.74 10.92 -4.90
CA ASP A 355 -21.43 11.53 -3.60
C ASP A 355 -20.58 10.56 -2.78
N GLU A 356 -20.99 9.28 -2.73
CA GLU A 356 -20.22 8.22 -2.08
C GLU A 356 -18.83 8.05 -2.70
N PHE A 357 -18.75 8.00 -4.03
CA PHE A 357 -17.48 7.87 -4.72
C PHE A 357 -16.53 9.04 -4.43
N ILE A 358 -17.07 10.26 -4.28
CA ILE A 358 -16.27 11.44 -3.89
C ILE A 358 -15.83 11.34 -2.43
N GLU A 359 -16.67 10.82 -1.54
CA GLU A 359 -16.33 10.59 -0.14
C GLU A 359 -15.21 9.55 0.00
N ASP A 360 -15.34 8.40 -0.67
CA ASP A 360 -14.35 7.31 -0.66
C ASP A 360 -12.97 7.75 -1.17
N ILE A 361 -12.91 8.53 -2.26
CA ILE A 361 -11.63 9.01 -2.81
C ILE A 361 -10.99 10.09 -1.93
N GLU A 362 -11.80 10.93 -1.27
CA GLU A 362 -11.29 11.94 -0.33
C GLU A 362 -10.76 11.27 0.95
N GLU A 363 -11.47 10.27 1.47
CA GLU A 363 -11.02 9.47 2.62
C GLU A 363 -9.71 8.75 2.32
N ALA A 364 -9.63 8.08 1.16
CA ALA A 364 -8.41 7.44 0.71
C ALA A 364 -7.26 8.43 0.57
N MET A 365 -7.52 9.66 0.07
CA MET A 365 -6.52 10.72 0.00
C MET A 365 -6.08 11.20 1.41
N ASP A 366 -6.97 11.23 2.40
CA ASP A 366 -6.65 11.61 3.79
C ASP A 366 -5.68 10.63 4.45
N ASN A 367 -5.78 9.34 4.12
CA ASN A 367 -4.84 8.31 4.57
C ASN A 367 -3.38 8.57 4.07
N ILE A 368 -3.21 9.25 2.94
CA ILE A 368 -1.90 9.50 2.31
C ILE A 368 -1.11 10.58 3.05
N HIS A 369 -1.76 11.72 3.32
CA HIS A 369 -1.17 12.92 3.95
C HIS A 369 -2.04 13.41 5.13
N PRO A 370 -1.98 12.76 6.30
CA PRO A 370 -2.81 13.13 7.44
C PRO A 370 -2.46 14.51 8.02
N ASP A 371 -1.19 14.89 7.99
CA ASP A 371 -0.67 16.13 8.59
C ASP A 371 -1.05 17.39 7.78
N ASP A 372 -1.37 17.25 6.48
CA ASP A 372 -1.75 18.37 5.61
C ASP A 372 -3.16 18.91 5.94
N ARG A 373 -3.98 18.13 6.66
CA ARG A 373 -5.30 18.57 7.14
C ARG A 373 -5.22 19.53 8.32
N GLU A 374 -4.21 19.38 9.18
CA GLU A 374 -4.02 20.25 10.35
C GLU A 374 -3.48 21.66 9.98
N GLY A 375 -2.92 21.81 8.77
CA GLY A 375 -2.33 23.06 8.26
C GLY A 375 -3.25 23.94 7.40
N GLN A 376 -4.53 23.57 7.19
CA GLN A 376 -5.24 24.01 5.99
C GLN A 376 -5.54 25.52 5.86
N SER A 377 -5.13 26.02 4.69
CA SER A 377 -5.75 27.15 3.97
C SER A 377 -7.20 26.80 3.56
N ALA A 378 -8.07 27.80 3.43
CA ALA A 378 -9.48 27.60 3.07
C ALA A 378 -9.70 26.86 1.73
N PHE A 379 -8.67 26.79 0.88
CA PHE A 379 -8.58 26.01 -0.35
C PHE A 379 -9.08 24.55 -0.24
N SER A 380 -8.59 23.78 0.73
CA SER A 380 -8.88 22.34 0.81
C SER A 380 -10.27 22.03 1.36
N VAL A 381 -11.03 23.05 1.75
CA VAL A 381 -12.44 22.92 2.14
C VAL A 381 -13.37 23.03 0.93
N LEU A 382 -12.93 23.70 -0.14
CA LEU A 382 -13.77 23.98 -1.32
C LEU A 382 -13.56 22.99 -2.48
N MET A 383 -12.33 22.51 -2.62
CA MET A 383 -11.89 21.61 -3.68
C MET A 383 -11.02 20.52 -3.07
N GLY A 384 -11.26 19.28 -3.49
CA GLY A 384 -10.45 18.12 -3.15
C GLY A 384 -9.07 18.19 -3.81
N ARG A 385 -8.19 17.27 -3.45
CA ARG A 385 -6.83 17.28 -3.99
C ARG A 385 -6.80 16.76 -5.45
N PRO A 386 -6.02 17.38 -6.35
CA PRO A 386 -5.88 16.88 -7.72
C PRO A 386 -5.27 15.48 -7.76
N MET A 387 -5.95 14.55 -8.41
CA MET A 387 -5.50 13.18 -8.64
C MET A 387 -5.08 12.97 -10.09
N ALA A 388 -3.93 12.33 -10.29
CA ALA A 388 -3.47 11.93 -11.60
C ALA A 388 -4.16 10.62 -12.03
N VAL A 389 -4.67 10.59 -13.26
CA VAL A 389 -5.14 9.34 -13.90
C VAL A 389 -3.97 8.69 -14.61
N VAL A 390 -3.58 7.50 -14.15
CA VAL A 390 -2.41 6.79 -14.65
C VAL A 390 -2.77 5.36 -15.04
N GLN A 391 -1.95 4.75 -15.91
CA GLN A 391 -2.02 3.32 -16.18
C GLN A 391 -0.73 2.67 -15.71
N PHE A 392 -0.81 1.54 -15.02
CA PHE A 392 0.35 0.74 -14.65
C PHE A 392 0.16 -0.74 -14.97
N GLY A 393 1.28 -1.43 -15.10
CA GLY A 393 1.33 -2.86 -15.40
C GLY A 393 2.07 -3.63 -14.31
N VAL A 394 1.58 -4.83 -14.00
CA VAL A 394 2.13 -5.75 -13.02
C VAL A 394 2.37 -7.12 -13.67
N GLU A 395 3.59 -7.63 -13.53
CA GLU A 395 4.00 -8.94 -14.05
C GLU A 395 5.03 -9.58 -13.11
N LEU A 396 5.01 -10.90 -13.00
CA LEU A 396 6.00 -11.68 -12.25
C LEU A 396 6.99 -12.34 -13.21
N GLU A 397 8.19 -11.78 -13.33
CA GLU A 397 9.19 -12.27 -14.29
C GLU A 397 10.21 -13.22 -13.64
N LEU A 398 10.44 -14.39 -14.24
CA LEU A 398 11.55 -15.27 -13.88
C LEU A 398 12.85 -14.84 -14.56
N LYS A 399 13.98 -15.07 -13.88
CA LYS A 399 15.31 -14.89 -14.48
C LYS A 399 15.57 -16.03 -15.47
N GLY A 400 15.30 -15.76 -16.74
CA GLY A 400 15.42 -16.74 -17.82
C GLY A 400 14.22 -17.68 -17.90
N LEU A 401 14.36 -18.80 -18.62
CA LEU A 401 13.29 -19.80 -18.76
C LEU A 401 12.97 -20.47 -17.41
N PRO A 402 11.72 -20.93 -17.21
CA PRO A 402 11.35 -21.69 -16.02
C PRO A 402 12.30 -22.87 -15.74
N ALA A 403 12.64 -23.08 -14.48
CA ALA A 403 13.46 -24.20 -14.06
C ALA A 403 12.78 -25.55 -14.36
N VAL A 404 13.56 -26.53 -14.80
CA VAL A 404 13.04 -27.85 -15.20
C VAL A 404 13.47 -28.93 -14.22
N ASN A 405 12.64 -29.94 -14.06
CA ASN A 405 12.91 -31.15 -13.30
C ASN A 405 13.98 -31.99 -14.03
N ASN A 406 15.16 -32.08 -13.43
CA ASN A 406 16.36 -32.78 -13.90
C ASN A 406 16.47 -34.22 -13.37
N SER A 407 15.39 -34.79 -12.80
CA SER A 407 15.40 -36.19 -12.35
C SER A 407 15.58 -37.17 -13.51
N TRP A 408 16.11 -38.36 -13.21
CA TRP A 408 16.25 -39.43 -14.21
C TRP A 408 14.92 -39.80 -14.87
N ALA A 409 13.82 -39.80 -14.12
CA ALA A 409 12.49 -40.10 -14.65
C ALA A 409 12.05 -39.05 -15.69
N ALA A 410 12.20 -37.76 -15.37
CA ALA A 410 11.86 -36.66 -16.27
C ALA A 410 12.74 -36.69 -17.54
N LEU A 411 14.05 -36.96 -17.39
CA LEU A 411 14.96 -37.08 -18.53
C LEU A 411 14.60 -38.26 -19.44
N ILE A 412 14.30 -39.44 -18.87
CA ILE A 412 13.87 -40.61 -19.64
C ILE A 412 12.61 -40.29 -20.44
N GLN A 413 11.64 -39.58 -19.84
CA GLN A 413 10.42 -39.18 -20.53
C GLN A 413 10.69 -38.18 -21.66
N ALA A 414 11.56 -37.19 -21.44
CA ALA A 414 11.90 -36.17 -22.44
C ALA A 414 12.65 -36.74 -23.67
N VAL A 415 13.45 -37.79 -23.46
CA VAL A 415 14.29 -38.41 -24.52
C VAL A 415 13.55 -39.54 -25.25
N GLN A 416 12.32 -39.89 -24.84
CA GLN A 416 11.55 -40.95 -25.51
C GLN A 416 11.21 -40.57 -26.96
N PRO A 417 11.63 -41.36 -27.96
CA PRO A 417 11.53 -41.00 -29.38
C PRO A 417 10.09 -40.98 -29.92
N ALA A 418 9.12 -41.55 -29.20
CA ALA A 418 7.73 -41.61 -29.65
C ALA A 418 6.97 -40.29 -29.46
N GLN A 419 7.34 -39.49 -28.45
CA GLN A 419 6.75 -38.17 -28.14
C GLN A 419 7.78 -37.35 -27.35
N PRO A 420 8.65 -36.57 -28.02
CA PRO A 420 9.54 -35.65 -27.31
C PRO A 420 8.68 -34.59 -26.60
N ALA A 421 8.51 -34.76 -25.28
CA ALA A 421 7.84 -33.79 -24.44
C ALA A 421 8.85 -32.70 -24.02
N PRO A 422 8.43 -31.42 -23.96
CA PRO A 422 9.26 -30.38 -23.36
C PRO A 422 9.64 -30.79 -21.92
N SER A 423 10.81 -30.35 -21.47
CA SER A 423 11.27 -30.63 -20.10
C SER A 423 10.25 -30.11 -19.09
N SER A 424 9.79 -30.99 -18.19
CA SER A 424 8.75 -30.67 -17.21
C SER A 424 9.22 -29.61 -16.23
N THR A 425 8.43 -28.56 -16.04
CA THR A 425 8.53 -27.63 -14.89
C THR A 425 7.76 -28.14 -13.68
N ASP A 426 7.10 -29.30 -13.78
CA ASP A 426 6.10 -29.76 -12.80
C ASP A 426 4.99 -28.69 -12.58
N GLY A 427 4.77 -27.74 -13.49
CA GLY A 427 3.72 -26.74 -13.41
C GLY A 427 3.95 -25.58 -12.44
N PHE A 428 5.15 -25.44 -11.87
CA PHE A 428 5.39 -24.39 -10.85
C PHE A 428 5.24 -22.96 -11.41
N ASP A 429 5.44 -22.77 -12.71
CA ASP A 429 5.37 -21.50 -13.41
C ASP A 429 3.93 -20.96 -13.50
N ALA A 430 2.93 -21.83 -13.46
CA ALA A 430 1.50 -21.49 -13.42
C ALA A 430 0.96 -21.27 -11.99
N VAL A 431 1.81 -21.40 -10.96
CA VAL A 431 1.39 -21.18 -9.56
C VAL A 431 1.11 -19.70 -9.34
N GLN A 432 -0.09 -19.43 -8.85
CA GLN A 432 -0.60 -18.09 -8.58
C GLN A 432 -0.07 -17.57 -7.25
N PHE A 433 0.54 -16.39 -7.26
CA PHE A 433 1.00 -15.69 -6.06
C PHE A 433 0.14 -14.47 -5.78
N TYR A 434 -0.20 -14.28 -4.51
CA TYR A 434 -0.87 -13.06 -4.07
C TYR A 434 0.02 -11.83 -4.25
N TYR A 435 -0.60 -10.73 -4.62
CA TYR A 435 -0.04 -9.41 -4.49
C TYR A 435 -1.13 -8.38 -4.21
N ARG A 436 -0.71 -7.22 -3.74
CA ARG A 436 -1.55 -6.09 -3.36
C ARG A 436 -0.94 -4.81 -3.91
N LEU A 437 -1.81 -3.85 -4.21
CA LEU A 437 -1.48 -2.56 -4.81
C LEU A 437 -1.97 -1.46 -3.90
N GLY A 438 -1.07 -0.61 -3.45
CA GLY A 438 -1.34 0.36 -2.39
C GLY A 438 -1.30 -0.30 -1.01
N GLU A 439 -1.00 0.49 0.01
CA GLU A 439 -1.17 0.16 1.42
C GLU A 439 -1.68 1.38 2.16
N TYR A 440 -2.99 1.43 2.44
CA TYR A 440 -3.64 2.58 3.09
C TYR A 440 -3.01 2.99 4.45
N ARG A 441 -2.35 2.06 5.17
CA ARG A 441 -1.64 2.40 6.42
C ARG A 441 -0.24 2.96 6.21
N GLN A 442 0.34 2.74 5.04
CA GLN A 442 1.66 3.26 4.73
C GLN A 442 1.53 4.72 4.36
N ARG A 443 1.89 5.62 5.29
CA ARG A 443 1.98 7.06 5.01
C ARG A 443 2.78 7.28 3.73
N ASN A 444 2.32 8.20 2.89
CA ASN A 444 2.88 8.48 1.55
C ASN A 444 2.67 7.36 0.51
N ASP A 445 1.75 6.41 0.73
CA ASP A 445 1.22 5.59 -0.36
C ASP A 445 0.27 6.42 -1.21
N GLY A 446 0.68 6.80 -2.41
CA GLY A 446 -0.05 7.68 -3.31
C GLY A 446 -1.27 7.06 -3.98
N LEU A 447 -1.55 5.77 -3.80
CA LEU A 447 -2.67 5.13 -4.48
C LEU A 447 -3.99 5.50 -3.80
N VAL A 448 -4.91 6.13 -4.54
CA VAL A 448 -6.29 6.39 -4.09
C VAL A 448 -7.18 5.20 -4.40
N GLY A 449 -7.04 4.65 -5.60
CA GLY A 449 -7.78 3.46 -6.02
C GLY A 449 -7.56 3.13 -7.48
N TYR A 450 -8.08 1.98 -7.93
CA TYR A 450 -7.83 1.48 -9.28
C TYR A 450 -8.94 0.60 -9.86
N TRP A 451 -9.00 0.59 -11.19
CA TRP A 451 -9.75 -0.37 -12.01
C TRP A 451 -8.80 -1.38 -12.63
N GLY A 452 -9.22 -2.64 -12.70
CA GLY A 452 -8.57 -3.64 -13.56
C GLY A 452 -8.90 -3.39 -15.03
N ILE A 453 -8.00 -3.79 -15.93
CA ILE A 453 -8.25 -3.75 -17.38
C ILE A 453 -8.39 -5.19 -17.88
N ASP A 454 -9.47 -5.46 -18.61
CA ASP A 454 -9.69 -6.76 -19.23
C ASP A 454 -8.87 -6.94 -20.52
N ARG A 455 -9.01 -8.10 -21.17
CA ARG A 455 -8.29 -8.41 -22.42
C ARG A 455 -8.74 -7.54 -23.60
N ASP A 456 -9.95 -6.99 -23.54
CA ASP A 456 -10.50 -6.12 -24.58
C ASP A 456 -10.13 -4.63 -24.35
N GLY A 457 -9.44 -4.34 -23.24
CA GLY A 457 -8.99 -3.00 -22.87
C GLY A 457 -10.06 -2.16 -22.15
N LEU A 458 -11.14 -2.78 -21.68
CA LEU A 458 -12.21 -2.16 -20.90
C LEU A 458 -11.87 -2.16 -19.41
N LEU A 459 -12.38 -1.15 -18.70
CA LEU A 459 -12.26 -1.08 -17.24
C LEU A 459 -13.17 -2.13 -16.60
N SER A 460 -12.74 -2.69 -15.47
CA SER A 460 -13.58 -3.52 -14.63
C SER A 460 -14.77 -2.73 -14.07
N ASP A 461 -15.90 -3.39 -13.86
CA ASP A 461 -17.08 -2.76 -13.27
C ASP A 461 -16.85 -2.31 -11.81
N ALA A 462 -15.93 -2.95 -11.10
CA ALA A 462 -15.55 -2.58 -9.74
C ALA A 462 -14.33 -1.65 -9.72
N PHE A 463 -14.46 -0.53 -9.02
CA PHE A 463 -13.35 0.32 -8.57
C PHE A 463 -12.87 -0.17 -7.20
N LYS A 464 -11.57 -0.35 -7.05
CA LYS A 464 -10.95 -0.74 -5.79
C LYS A 464 -10.34 0.47 -5.13
N VAL A 465 -10.97 0.97 -4.07
CA VAL A 465 -10.45 2.11 -3.29
C VAL A 465 -9.41 1.62 -2.29
N ASN A 466 -8.32 2.37 -2.13
CA ASN A 466 -7.26 2.08 -1.17
C ASN A 466 -7.64 2.61 0.22
N ASP A 467 -8.69 2.02 0.78
CA ASP A 467 -9.20 2.34 2.11
C ASP A 467 -9.67 1.09 2.87
N SER A 468 -9.75 1.22 4.19
CA SER A 468 -10.23 0.18 5.08
C SER A 468 -11.77 0.18 5.16
N VAL A 469 -12.35 -0.98 5.48
CA VAL A 469 -13.80 -1.10 5.65
C VAL A 469 -14.23 -0.47 6.97
N SER A 470 -15.35 0.25 6.93
CA SER A 470 -16.07 0.75 8.10
C SER A 470 -17.15 -0.25 8.54
N ALA A 471 -17.35 -0.37 9.86
CA ALA A 471 -18.44 -1.15 10.41
C ALA A 471 -19.14 -0.42 11.55
N ALA A 472 -20.46 -0.57 11.60
CA ALA A 472 -21.26 -0.18 12.74
C ALA A 472 -21.02 -1.17 13.90
N ILE A 473 -20.71 -0.62 15.07
CA ILE A 473 -20.60 -1.37 16.32
C ILE A 473 -22.02 -1.73 16.78
N VAL A 474 -22.20 -2.95 17.31
CA VAL A 474 -23.45 -3.39 17.94
C VAL A 474 -23.22 -3.47 19.45
N PRO A 475 -23.46 -2.39 20.23
CA PRO A 475 -23.02 -2.28 21.62
C PRO A 475 -23.59 -3.38 22.52
N ASP A 476 -24.85 -3.76 22.30
CA ASP A 476 -25.52 -4.83 23.05
C ASP A 476 -24.81 -6.20 22.91
N GLN A 477 -24.31 -6.51 21.71
CA GLN A 477 -23.58 -7.76 21.47
C GLN A 477 -22.18 -7.72 22.04
N VAL A 478 -21.49 -6.58 21.91
CA VAL A 478 -20.17 -6.33 22.51
C VAL A 478 -20.24 -6.48 24.03
N GLN A 479 -21.24 -5.87 24.68
CA GLN A 479 -21.45 -5.96 26.12
C GLN A 479 -21.76 -7.39 26.57
N SER A 480 -22.59 -8.12 25.82
CA SER A 480 -22.92 -9.52 26.10
C SER A 480 -21.67 -10.43 26.09
N LEU A 481 -20.79 -10.26 25.10
CA LEU A 481 -19.52 -10.99 25.02
C LEU A 481 -18.55 -10.60 26.13
N LYS A 482 -18.44 -9.31 26.44
CA LYS A 482 -17.62 -8.83 27.56
C LYS A 482 -18.05 -9.46 28.88
N ASP A 483 -19.36 -9.48 29.16
CA ASP A 483 -19.92 -10.09 30.36
C ASP A 483 -19.73 -11.62 30.40
N GLU A 484 -19.74 -12.29 29.24
CA GLU A 484 -19.40 -13.71 29.14
C GLU A 484 -17.91 -13.97 29.47
N TYR A 485 -17.02 -13.16 28.90
CA TYR A 485 -15.58 -13.21 29.16
C TYR A 485 -15.25 -12.99 30.64
N ASP A 486 -15.75 -11.89 31.23
CA ASP A 486 -15.50 -11.54 32.64
C ASP A 486 -15.98 -12.66 33.59
N ARG A 487 -17.07 -13.35 33.25
CA ARG A 487 -17.57 -14.52 34.01
C ARG A 487 -16.70 -15.77 33.85
N ARG A 488 -16.05 -15.97 32.71
CA ARG A 488 -15.18 -17.13 32.41
C ARG A 488 -13.79 -16.97 33.03
N VAL A 489 -13.19 -15.79 32.94
CA VAL A 489 -11.92 -15.45 33.61
C VAL A 489 -12.01 -15.66 35.13
N GLN A 490 -13.19 -15.43 35.71
CA GLN A 490 -13.47 -15.73 37.13
C GLN A 490 -13.65 -17.23 37.45
N LYS A 491 -13.86 -18.11 36.46
CA LYS A 491 -14.25 -19.52 36.66
C LYS A 491 -13.22 -20.56 36.21
N ASP A 492 -12.39 -20.29 35.21
CA ASP A 492 -11.49 -21.30 34.63
C ASP A 492 -10.04 -20.80 34.47
N ALA A 493 -9.22 -20.99 35.49
CA ALA A 493 -7.76 -20.85 35.41
C ALA A 493 -7.07 -22.11 34.83
N GLY A 494 -7.71 -22.89 33.94
CA GLY A 494 -7.14 -24.21 33.65
C GLY A 494 -7.67 -25.08 32.51
N GLN A 495 -8.44 -24.61 31.52
CA GLN A 495 -8.74 -25.43 30.32
C GLN A 495 -8.84 -24.59 29.04
N PRO A 496 -7.96 -24.81 28.03
CA PRO A 496 -8.06 -24.15 26.74
C PRO A 496 -8.78 -25.07 25.76
N ASP A 497 -10.01 -24.72 25.39
CA ASP A 497 -10.53 -25.18 24.10
C ASP A 497 -11.55 -24.19 23.51
N ARG A 498 -11.27 -23.81 22.26
CA ARG A 498 -12.05 -22.93 21.35
C ARG A 498 -12.08 -21.40 21.61
N GLN A 499 -10.97 -20.81 22.03
CA GLN A 499 -10.96 -19.38 22.34
C GLN A 499 -9.70 -18.67 21.83
N TRP A 500 -9.48 -18.66 20.51
CA TRP A 500 -8.35 -17.89 19.97
C TRP A 500 -8.44 -16.40 20.36
N LEU A 501 -9.62 -15.78 20.23
CA LEU A 501 -9.81 -14.36 20.59
C LEU A 501 -9.62 -14.11 22.10
N ASP A 502 -10.11 -15.00 22.98
CA ASP A 502 -10.01 -14.82 24.43
C ASP A 502 -8.57 -15.10 24.93
N VAL A 503 -7.89 -16.12 24.39
CA VAL A 503 -6.47 -16.40 24.69
C VAL A 503 -5.59 -15.24 24.24
N LYS A 504 -5.86 -14.64 23.08
CA LYS A 504 -5.09 -13.49 22.58
C LYS A 504 -5.35 -12.21 23.35
N ASN A 505 -6.59 -11.99 23.79
CA ASN A 505 -6.92 -10.87 24.68
C ASN A 505 -6.17 -10.97 26.02
N GLU A 506 -5.99 -12.18 26.58
CA GLU A 506 -5.18 -12.41 27.80
C GLU A 506 -3.67 -12.35 27.55
N GLU A 507 -3.17 -13.00 26.48
CA GLU A 507 -1.73 -13.13 26.16
C GLU A 507 -1.11 -11.78 25.79
N TRP A 508 -1.86 -10.93 25.08
CA TRP A 508 -1.32 -9.70 24.55
C TRP A 508 -1.40 -8.51 25.50
N ARG A 509 -2.13 -8.60 26.63
CA ARG A 509 -2.35 -7.49 27.59
C ARG A 509 -2.42 -6.14 26.88
N LEU A 510 -3.35 -6.10 25.93
CA LEU A 510 -3.43 -5.05 24.95
C LEU A 510 -3.85 -3.76 25.62
N TYR A 511 -2.97 -2.80 25.57
CA TYR A 511 -3.27 -1.44 25.97
C TYR A 511 -3.19 -0.60 24.70
N ASP A 512 -4.32 -0.03 24.28
CA ASP A 512 -4.32 1.29 23.63
C ASP A 512 -3.40 2.23 24.45
N PRO A 513 -2.73 3.26 23.89
CA PRO A 513 -2.00 4.28 24.65
C PRO A 513 -2.62 4.72 26.00
N GLN A 514 -3.94 4.57 26.17
CA GLN A 514 -4.72 4.88 27.38
C GLN A 514 -4.95 3.71 28.35
N GLY A 515 -4.54 2.48 28.04
CA GLY A 515 -4.65 1.33 28.95
C GLY A 515 -5.95 0.52 28.87
N ARG A 516 -6.74 0.66 27.80
CA ARG A 516 -8.06 0.01 27.62
C ARG A 516 -7.97 -1.35 26.93
N THR A 517 -8.89 -2.25 27.26
CA THR A 517 -9.10 -3.54 26.56
C THR A 517 -9.89 -3.36 25.25
N LEU A 518 -9.87 -4.34 24.34
CA LEU A 518 -10.61 -4.30 23.07
C LEU A 518 -12.11 -4.00 23.26
N PHE A 519 -12.76 -4.64 24.23
CA PHE A 519 -14.20 -4.44 24.46
C PHE A 519 -14.51 -3.08 25.10
N GLU A 520 -13.63 -2.57 25.96
CA GLU A 520 -13.76 -1.22 26.53
C GLU A 520 -13.57 -0.15 25.45
N PHE A 521 -12.59 -0.34 24.56
CA PHE A 521 -12.39 0.51 23.39
C PHE A 521 -13.66 0.61 22.53
N LEU A 522 -14.25 -0.54 22.14
CA LEU A 522 -15.45 -0.56 21.30
C LEU A 522 -16.70 0.03 21.99
N LEU A 523 -16.81 -0.05 23.32
CA LEU A 523 -17.98 0.47 24.06
C LEU A 523 -17.88 1.97 24.38
N GLU A 524 -16.69 2.56 24.31
CA GLU A 524 -16.46 3.99 24.56
C GLU A 524 -16.49 4.84 23.29
N GLU A 525 -16.54 4.21 22.11
CA GLU A 525 -16.58 4.92 20.83
C GLU A 525 -17.89 5.69 20.65
N GLN A 526 -17.81 7.01 20.43
CA GLN A 526 -18.97 7.90 20.50
C GLN A 526 -19.89 7.78 19.29
N ASP A 527 -19.31 7.52 18.12
CA ASP A 527 -20.03 7.50 16.85
C ASP A 527 -20.59 6.11 16.51
N GLU A 528 -20.39 5.11 17.39
CA GLU A 528 -20.80 3.71 17.21
C GLU A 528 -20.32 3.10 15.86
N THR A 529 -19.28 3.68 15.26
CA THR A 529 -18.63 3.19 14.04
C THR A 529 -17.15 2.98 14.31
N VAL A 530 -16.56 2.01 13.63
CA VAL A 530 -15.13 1.73 13.72
C VAL A 530 -14.60 1.30 12.37
N LYS A 531 -13.42 1.82 12.01
CA LYS A 531 -12.72 1.34 10.83
C LYS A 531 -11.88 0.14 11.16
N LYS A 532 -11.76 -0.77 10.20
CA LYS A 532 -10.90 -1.96 10.34
C LYS A 532 -9.48 -1.59 10.71
N GLN A 533 -8.98 -0.46 10.21
CA GLN A 533 -7.65 0.03 10.52
C GLN A 533 -7.43 0.40 11.99
N ASP A 534 -8.44 0.93 12.66
CA ASP A 534 -8.37 1.35 14.07
C ASP A 534 -8.26 0.15 14.99
N ILE A 535 -8.84 -0.98 14.58
CA ILE A 535 -8.65 -2.28 15.24
C ILE A 535 -7.26 -2.85 14.90
N ILE A 536 -6.78 -2.75 13.65
CA ILE A 536 -5.46 -3.33 13.31
C ILE A 536 -4.29 -2.53 13.95
N GLN A 537 -4.43 -1.22 14.21
CA GLN A 537 -3.34 -0.37 14.72
C GLN A 537 -2.76 -0.86 16.07
N PRO A 538 -3.58 -1.24 17.07
CA PRO A 538 -3.08 -1.86 18.30
C PRO A 538 -2.73 -3.35 18.14
N PHE A 539 -3.29 -4.07 17.15
CA PHE A 539 -3.30 -5.55 17.08
C PHE A 539 -2.53 -6.13 15.87
N VAL A 540 -1.37 -5.54 15.54
CA VAL A 540 -0.58 -5.69 14.28
C VAL A 540 -0.46 -7.10 13.67
N ARG A 541 -0.46 -8.17 14.47
CA ARG A 541 -0.17 -9.52 13.97
C ARG A 541 -1.39 -10.36 13.62
N GLU A 542 -2.57 -10.03 14.17
CA GLU A 542 -3.81 -10.75 13.83
C GLU A 542 -5.06 -9.85 13.81
N GLY A 543 -4.89 -8.53 13.65
CA GLY A 543 -6.00 -7.56 13.64
C GLY A 543 -7.11 -7.87 12.63
N SER A 544 -6.77 -8.34 11.42
CA SER A 544 -7.78 -8.80 10.45
C SER A 544 -8.59 -9.99 10.97
N ARG A 545 -7.95 -10.90 11.72
CA ARG A 545 -8.61 -12.07 12.31
C ARG A 545 -9.46 -11.70 13.53
N VAL A 546 -9.09 -10.61 14.23
CA VAL A 546 -9.92 -10.00 15.28
C VAL A 546 -11.18 -9.39 14.65
N TRP A 547 -11.03 -8.63 13.56
CA TRP A 547 -12.14 -8.05 12.80
C TRP A 547 -13.13 -9.13 12.34
N ASP A 548 -12.65 -10.14 11.60
CA ASP A 548 -13.49 -11.24 11.12
C ASP A 548 -14.21 -11.95 12.28
N GLY A 549 -13.51 -12.15 13.40
CA GLY A 549 -14.07 -12.79 14.59
C GLY A 549 -15.12 -11.94 15.35
N LEU A 550 -15.12 -10.62 15.17
CA LEU A 550 -16.14 -9.71 15.70
C LEU A 550 -17.36 -9.64 14.77
N VAL A 551 -17.13 -9.62 13.46
CA VAL A 551 -18.19 -9.70 12.43
C VAL A 551 -18.95 -11.03 12.54
N ASP A 552 -18.24 -12.16 12.61
CA ASP A 552 -18.82 -13.51 12.77
C ASP A 552 -19.69 -13.65 14.03
N ARG A 553 -19.39 -12.87 15.08
CA ARG A 553 -20.15 -12.83 16.33
C ARG A 553 -21.24 -11.76 16.35
N GLY A 554 -21.40 -10.99 15.28
CA GLY A 554 -22.40 -9.93 15.15
C GLY A 554 -22.13 -8.71 16.05
N CYS A 555 -20.88 -8.51 16.48
CA CYS A 555 -20.46 -7.32 17.22
C CYS A 555 -20.17 -6.13 16.32
N LEU A 556 -19.83 -6.42 15.06
CA LEU A 556 -19.63 -5.45 14.00
C LEU A 556 -20.57 -5.82 12.84
N MET A 557 -21.21 -4.81 12.26
CA MET A 557 -21.95 -4.90 11.00
C MET A 557 -21.22 -4.05 9.96
N GLU A 558 -20.53 -4.71 9.03
CA GLU A 558 -19.87 -4.03 7.91
C GLU A 558 -20.89 -3.24 7.10
N GLU A 559 -20.50 -2.03 6.68
CA GLU A 559 -21.31 -1.23 5.78
C GLU A 559 -21.49 -1.96 4.44
N LEU A 560 -22.69 -1.91 3.88
CA LEU A 560 -22.98 -2.62 2.63
C LEU A 560 -22.28 -1.89 1.48
N PRO A 561 -21.36 -2.54 0.74
CA PRO A 561 -20.66 -1.87 -0.33
C PRO A 561 -21.64 -1.53 -1.46
N PHE A 562 -21.48 -0.37 -2.07
CA PHE A 562 -22.03 -0.15 -3.40
C PHE A 562 -21.45 -1.20 -4.35
N ASN A 563 -22.29 -1.83 -5.19
CA ASN A 563 -21.87 -2.95 -6.05
C ASN A 563 -20.62 -2.67 -6.90
N ARG A 564 -20.32 -1.39 -7.18
CA ARG A 564 -19.23 -0.93 -8.03
C ARG A 564 -18.03 -0.35 -7.28
N ILE A 565 -18.08 -0.11 -5.96
CA ILE A 565 -16.94 0.37 -5.18
C ILE A 565 -16.60 -0.67 -4.12
N HIS A 566 -15.38 -1.20 -4.17
CA HIS A 566 -14.91 -2.28 -3.30
C HIS A 566 -13.75 -1.75 -2.48
N HIS A 567 -13.86 -1.79 -1.16
CA HIS A 567 -12.80 -1.35 -0.26
C HIS A 567 -11.60 -2.30 -0.33
N TYR A 568 -10.41 -1.80 0.02
CA TYR A 568 -9.16 -2.54 -0.09
C TYR A 568 -9.16 -3.86 0.70
N ALA A 569 -9.90 -3.91 1.81
CA ALA A 569 -10.10 -5.11 2.64
C ALA A 569 -11.10 -6.13 2.05
N GLU A 570 -11.99 -5.71 1.15
CA GLU A 570 -13.03 -6.54 0.51
C GLU A 570 -12.60 -7.04 -0.88
N ALA A 571 -11.68 -6.32 -1.52
CA ALA A 571 -11.19 -6.66 -2.84
C ALA A 571 -10.57 -8.06 -2.82
N SER A 572 -11.13 -8.97 -3.63
CA SER A 572 -10.53 -10.29 -3.89
C SER A 572 -9.03 -10.10 -4.16
N GLN A 573 -8.20 -10.75 -3.33
CA GLN A 573 -6.75 -10.61 -3.38
C GLN A 573 -6.27 -10.86 -4.81
N LEU A 574 -5.50 -9.91 -5.36
CA LEU A 574 -4.95 -10.06 -6.71
C LEU A 574 -3.97 -11.21 -6.71
N SER A 575 -3.97 -12.00 -7.79
CA SER A 575 -3.00 -13.06 -7.99
C SER A 575 -2.47 -13.08 -9.40
N ILE A 576 -1.21 -13.50 -9.55
CA ILE A 576 -0.57 -13.69 -10.84
C ILE A 576 0.47 -14.80 -10.74
N SER A 577 0.65 -15.54 -11.83
CA SER A 577 1.71 -16.54 -11.98
C SER A 577 2.84 -16.02 -12.87
N ALA A 578 3.95 -16.76 -12.93
CA ALA A 578 5.05 -16.43 -13.83
C ALA A 578 4.75 -16.74 -15.31
N ALA A 579 3.69 -17.50 -15.58
CA ALA A 579 3.22 -17.83 -16.92
C ALA A 579 2.17 -16.85 -17.46
N ASP A 580 1.60 -16.00 -16.59
CA ASP A 580 0.58 -15.04 -16.98
C ASP A 580 1.17 -13.83 -17.70
N GLU A 581 0.36 -13.23 -18.58
CA GLU A 581 0.68 -11.94 -19.19
C GLU A 581 0.55 -10.81 -18.16
N MET A 582 1.19 -9.67 -18.45
CA MET A 582 1.11 -8.47 -17.61
C MET A 582 -0.34 -8.04 -17.38
N GLN A 583 -0.73 -7.99 -16.11
CA GLN A 583 -2.01 -7.42 -15.68
C GLN A 583 -1.91 -5.90 -15.69
N GLN A 584 -2.95 -5.22 -16.16
CA GLN A 584 -2.96 -3.78 -16.35
C GLN A 584 -4.08 -3.14 -15.52
N PHE A 585 -3.81 -1.94 -15.05
CA PHE A 585 -4.71 -1.19 -14.18
C PHE A 585 -4.72 0.28 -14.56
N VAL A 586 -5.89 0.91 -14.43
CA VAL A 586 -6.02 2.38 -14.41
C VAL A 586 -6.22 2.81 -12.98
N ALA A 587 -5.51 3.82 -12.52
CA ALA A 587 -5.57 4.27 -11.14
C ALA A 587 -5.71 5.78 -11.00
N LEU A 588 -6.35 6.16 -9.90
CA LEU A 588 -6.30 7.50 -9.34
C LEU A 588 -5.17 7.57 -8.32
N LEU A 589 -4.34 8.61 -8.41
CA LEU A 589 -3.10 8.69 -7.68
C LEU A 589 -2.82 10.11 -7.20
N ASP A 590 -2.41 10.26 -5.94
CA ASP A 590 -1.79 11.48 -5.44
C ASP A 590 -0.49 11.73 -6.21
N PRO A 591 -0.34 12.86 -6.93
CA PRO A 591 0.81 13.11 -7.79
C PRO A 591 2.17 12.97 -7.09
N HIS A 592 2.24 13.31 -5.81
CA HIS A 592 3.50 13.30 -5.06
C HIS A 592 3.76 11.99 -4.30
N GLY A 593 2.74 11.14 -4.13
CA GLY A 593 2.82 9.88 -3.39
C GLY A 593 3.52 8.74 -4.16
N LEU A 594 3.96 7.74 -3.41
CA LEU A 594 4.56 6.49 -3.93
C LEU A 594 3.51 5.40 -4.03
N VAL A 595 3.44 4.64 -5.12
CA VAL A 595 2.58 3.43 -5.15
C VAL A 595 3.38 2.23 -4.71
N HIS A 596 2.90 1.50 -3.71
CA HIS A 596 3.53 0.26 -3.26
C HIS A 596 2.88 -0.98 -3.87
N LEU A 597 3.72 -1.98 -4.15
CA LEU A 597 3.33 -3.33 -4.48
C LEU A 597 3.92 -4.28 -3.45
N SER A 598 3.04 -5.03 -2.79
CA SER A 598 3.35 -5.99 -1.74
C SER A 598 2.89 -7.39 -2.17
N SER A 599 3.67 -8.43 -1.92
CA SER A 599 3.32 -9.81 -2.35
C SER A 599 3.63 -10.89 -1.35
N GLY A 600 4.30 -10.53 -0.25
CA GLY A 600 4.87 -11.48 0.70
C GLY A 600 6.01 -12.33 0.14
N ILE A 601 6.20 -12.48 -1.18
CA ILE A 601 7.27 -13.31 -1.76
C ILE A 601 8.54 -12.55 -2.16
N GLN A 602 8.49 -11.22 -2.24
CA GLN A 602 9.64 -10.35 -2.49
C GLN A 602 9.53 -9.07 -1.64
N PRO A 603 10.63 -8.30 -1.46
CA PRO A 603 10.55 -6.98 -0.85
C PRO A 603 9.53 -6.08 -1.56
N VAL A 604 8.90 -5.19 -0.81
CA VAL A 604 7.95 -4.20 -1.33
C VAL A 604 8.61 -3.38 -2.44
N LYS A 605 7.93 -3.24 -3.57
CA LYS A 605 8.38 -2.43 -4.70
C LYS A 605 7.55 -1.17 -4.77
N ALA A 606 8.19 -0.01 -4.93
CA ALA A 606 7.51 1.27 -5.06
C ALA A 606 7.83 1.96 -6.39
N ILE A 607 6.88 2.72 -6.93
CA ILE A 607 7.05 3.61 -8.08
C ILE A 607 6.45 4.99 -7.78
N GLN A 608 7.01 6.05 -8.36
CA GLN A 608 6.53 7.43 -8.20
C GLN A 608 6.36 8.09 -9.56
N LEU A 609 5.36 8.96 -9.70
CA LEU A 609 5.25 9.81 -10.87
C LEU A 609 6.42 10.80 -10.92
N PRO A 610 7.11 10.95 -12.06
CA PRO A 610 8.17 11.96 -12.18
C PRO A 610 7.62 13.39 -12.16
N ASP A 611 8.21 14.27 -11.35
CA ASP A 611 7.81 15.68 -11.15
C ASP A 611 7.60 16.50 -12.42
N ARG A 612 8.36 16.19 -13.49
CA ARG A 612 8.26 16.87 -14.79
C ARG A 612 6.88 16.76 -15.45
N PHE A 613 6.08 15.77 -15.07
CA PHE A 613 4.72 15.57 -15.59
C PHE A 613 3.65 16.19 -14.68
N ILE A 614 4.03 16.67 -13.50
CA ILE A 614 3.12 17.12 -12.44
C ILE A 614 3.03 18.64 -12.42
N ASN A 615 4.17 19.31 -12.21
CA ASN A 615 4.19 20.74 -11.84
C ASN A 615 3.53 21.64 -12.89
N ASP A 616 3.85 21.45 -14.16
CA ASP A 616 3.31 22.27 -15.26
C ASP A 616 1.81 22.08 -15.46
N ALA A 617 1.30 20.87 -15.19
CA ALA A 617 -0.12 20.55 -15.33
C ALA A 617 -0.90 21.10 -14.14
N LEU A 618 -0.45 20.86 -12.90
CA LEU A 618 -1.09 21.40 -11.69
C LEU A 618 -1.13 22.94 -11.69
N ALA A 619 -0.10 23.60 -12.20
CA ALA A 619 -0.07 25.06 -12.34
C ALA A 619 -1.07 25.62 -13.37
N ARG A 620 -1.70 24.77 -14.19
CA ARG A 620 -2.69 25.14 -15.20
C ARG A 620 -4.12 24.73 -14.84
N ILE A 621 -4.31 23.92 -13.80
CA ILE A 621 -5.63 23.50 -13.35
C ILE A 621 -6.35 24.73 -12.77
N GLU A 622 -7.46 25.11 -13.42
CA GLU A 622 -8.37 26.15 -12.95
C GLU A 622 -9.67 25.49 -12.50
N MET A 623 -10.08 25.71 -11.25
CA MET A 623 -11.39 25.25 -10.77
C MET A 623 -12.45 26.32 -10.91
N THR A 624 -13.69 25.90 -11.14
CA THR A 624 -14.84 26.79 -11.32
C THR A 624 -15.97 26.31 -10.41
N PHE A 625 -16.46 27.21 -9.56
CA PHE A 625 -17.51 26.96 -8.58
C PHE A 625 -18.76 27.74 -8.94
N SER A 626 -19.91 27.09 -8.96
CA SER A 626 -21.18 27.76 -9.24
C SER A 626 -21.65 28.58 -8.04
N ILE A 627 -21.78 29.89 -8.20
CA ILE A 627 -22.28 30.76 -7.13
C ILE A 627 -23.42 31.60 -7.66
N ALA A 628 -24.64 31.15 -7.36
CA ALA A 628 -25.86 31.82 -7.80
C ALA A 628 -27.02 31.60 -6.79
N PRO A 629 -27.84 32.63 -6.51
CA PRO A 629 -27.68 34.03 -6.91
C PRO A 629 -26.91 34.87 -5.86
N VAL A 630 -26.05 35.79 -6.31
CA VAL A 630 -25.34 36.75 -5.44
C VAL A 630 -26.01 38.12 -5.51
N LEU A 631 -26.46 38.65 -4.36
CA LEU A 631 -27.02 39.99 -4.26
C LEU A 631 -25.90 41.04 -4.06
N THR A 632 -25.71 41.92 -5.03
CA THR A 632 -24.58 42.87 -5.06
C THR A 632 -24.99 44.21 -5.71
N PRO A 633 -24.26 45.32 -5.49
CA PRO A 633 -24.51 46.56 -6.23
C PRO A 633 -24.35 46.38 -7.74
N GLU A 634 -25.08 47.16 -8.56
CA GLU A 634 -25.03 47.06 -10.03
C GLU A 634 -23.65 47.35 -10.63
N LEU A 635 -22.88 48.25 -10.00
CA LEU A 635 -21.60 48.75 -10.53
C LEU A 635 -20.37 48.00 -10.03
N GLU A 636 -20.51 47.19 -8.96
CA GLU A 636 -19.41 46.56 -8.25
C GLU A 636 -19.82 45.17 -7.76
N LEU A 637 -18.93 44.18 -7.84
CA LEU A 637 -19.16 42.86 -7.26
C LEU A 637 -18.70 42.86 -5.79
N HIS A 638 -19.63 42.60 -4.88
CA HIS A 638 -19.38 42.49 -3.44
C HIS A 638 -19.49 41.03 -3.04
N LEU A 639 -18.35 40.39 -2.77
CA LEU A 639 -18.26 39.00 -2.36
C LEU A 639 -17.07 38.82 -1.44
N SER A 640 -17.28 38.17 -0.30
CA SER A 640 -16.20 37.84 0.63
C SER A 640 -15.47 36.61 0.13
N LEU A 641 -14.21 36.78 -0.24
CA LEU A 641 -13.37 35.70 -0.76
C LEU A 641 -12.43 35.20 0.35
N PRO A 642 -12.18 33.88 0.44
CA PRO A 642 -11.12 33.35 1.28
C PRO A 642 -9.76 33.88 0.84
N LYS A 643 -8.89 34.23 1.78
CA LYS A 643 -7.54 34.68 1.47
C LYS A 643 -6.64 33.48 1.21
N GLU A 644 -6.06 33.42 0.02
CA GLU A 644 -5.17 32.34 -0.39
C GLU A 644 -3.78 32.88 -0.76
N GLN A 645 -2.73 32.15 -0.37
CA GLN A 645 -1.34 32.53 -0.69
C GLN A 645 -0.92 32.05 -2.07
N ALA A 646 -1.29 30.82 -2.44
CA ALA A 646 -0.88 30.18 -3.69
C ALA A 646 -1.86 30.39 -4.86
N PHE A 647 -3.08 30.83 -4.57
CA PHE A 647 -4.15 30.97 -5.57
C PHE A 647 -4.71 32.39 -5.63
N SER A 648 -5.38 32.69 -6.74
CA SER A 648 -6.10 33.94 -6.98
C SER A 648 -7.51 33.65 -7.47
N TRP A 649 -8.45 34.47 -7.03
CA TRP A 649 -9.85 34.34 -7.41
C TRP A 649 -10.19 35.20 -8.64
N SER A 650 -11.12 34.74 -9.45
CA SER A 650 -11.83 35.59 -10.41
C SER A 650 -13.31 35.23 -10.44
N TRP A 651 -14.15 36.16 -10.89
CA TRP A 651 -15.57 35.92 -11.10
C TRP A 651 -15.86 35.90 -12.60
N ARG A 652 -16.49 34.84 -13.10
CA ARG A 652 -16.92 34.70 -14.50
C ARG A 652 -18.43 34.65 -14.59
N GLU A 653 -19.02 35.52 -15.39
CA GLU A 653 -20.47 35.56 -15.63
C GLU A 653 -20.78 35.76 -17.10
N ALA A 654 -21.91 35.23 -17.58
CA ALA A 654 -22.36 35.42 -18.96
C ALA A 654 -22.95 36.83 -19.20
N ASN A 655 -23.41 37.49 -18.14
CA ASN A 655 -24.01 38.81 -18.24
C ASN A 655 -22.94 39.90 -18.26
N HIS A 656 -23.20 40.97 -19.01
CA HIS A 656 -22.37 42.18 -18.98
C HIS A 656 -23.09 43.25 -18.16
N TRP A 657 -22.47 43.70 -17.08
CA TRP A 657 -22.98 44.78 -16.25
C TRP A 657 -22.16 46.05 -16.40
N PRO A 658 -22.74 47.24 -16.19
CA PRO A 658 -21.98 48.48 -16.21
C PRO A 658 -20.93 48.47 -15.09
N SER A 659 -19.65 48.46 -15.43
CA SER A 659 -18.54 48.45 -14.46
C SER A 659 -17.80 49.79 -14.46
N ILE A 660 -17.30 50.20 -13.29
CA ILE A 660 -16.44 51.40 -13.13
C ILE A 660 -15.04 51.19 -13.75
N SER A 661 -14.59 49.94 -13.97
CA SER A 661 -13.22 49.63 -14.43
C SER A 661 -13.11 49.08 -15.87
N MET A 662 -14.22 48.81 -16.58
CA MET A 662 -14.21 48.08 -17.87
C MET A 662 -14.18 48.93 -19.13
N ALA A 663 -13.76 50.20 -19.07
CA ALA A 663 -13.80 51.09 -20.23
C ALA A 663 -12.88 50.68 -21.41
N ASP A 664 -11.95 49.72 -21.26
CA ASP A 664 -10.91 49.45 -22.27
C ASP A 664 -10.47 47.96 -22.41
N GLN A 665 -11.29 46.97 -22.07
CA GLN A 665 -10.90 45.56 -22.30
C GLN A 665 -11.27 45.05 -23.71
N PRO A 666 -10.32 44.45 -24.45
CA PRO A 666 -10.63 43.81 -25.74
C PRO A 666 -11.49 42.55 -25.53
N PRO A 667 -12.33 42.16 -26.51
CA PRO A 667 -13.16 40.98 -26.40
C PRO A 667 -12.30 39.72 -26.20
N VAL A 668 -12.60 38.94 -25.17
CA VAL A 668 -12.00 37.62 -24.96
C VAL A 668 -12.50 36.70 -26.08
N ILE A 669 -11.59 36.02 -26.76
CA ILE A 669 -11.87 35.13 -27.89
C ILE A 669 -11.63 33.69 -27.42
N ASP A 670 -12.55 32.79 -27.74
CA ASP A 670 -12.42 31.37 -27.41
C ASP A 670 -11.34 30.71 -28.26
N GLN A 671 -11.07 29.45 -27.98
CA GLN A 671 -10.05 28.63 -28.65
C GLN A 671 -10.34 28.44 -30.16
N ASN A 672 -11.55 28.80 -30.62
CA ASN A 672 -12.03 28.70 -32.00
C ASN A 672 -12.15 30.08 -32.69
N GLY A 673 -11.73 31.17 -32.05
CA GLY A 673 -11.83 32.52 -32.59
C GLY A 673 -13.22 33.15 -32.54
N GLN A 674 -14.13 32.64 -31.69
CA GLN A 674 -15.41 33.26 -31.40
C GLN A 674 -15.35 34.15 -30.14
N PRO A 675 -15.99 35.32 -30.12
CA PRO A 675 -16.02 36.16 -28.93
C PRO A 675 -16.74 35.42 -27.79
N VAL A 676 -16.04 35.20 -26.69
CA VAL A 676 -16.61 34.68 -25.44
C VAL A 676 -17.48 35.79 -24.85
N THR A 677 -18.78 35.55 -24.79
CA THR A 677 -19.77 36.43 -24.15
C THR A 677 -19.70 36.40 -22.62
N ALA A 678 -18.54 36.15 -22.01
CA ALA A 678 -18.39 36.08 -20.56
C ALA A 678 -17.51 37.21 -20.03
N THR A 679 -18.01 37.91 -19.02
CA THR A 679 -17.29 38.94 -18.27
C THR A 679 -16.46 38.26 -17.19
N GLU A 680 -15.14 38.52 -17.15
CA GLU A 680 -14.26 38.07 -16.05
C GLU A 680 -13.83 39.27 -15.19
N ILE A 681 -14.07 39.19 -13.88
CA ILE A 681 -13.70 40.20 -12.89
C ILE A 681 -12.57 39.62 -12.02
N ALA A 682 -11.42 40.27 -11.97
CA ALA A 682 -10.26 39.81 -11.19
C ALA A 682 -10.46 40.05 -9.68
N GLU A 683 -9.79 39.27 -8.82
CA GLU A 683 -9.85 39.36 -7.35
C GLU A 683 -9.77 40.79 -6.81
N GLN A 684 -8.85 41.59 -7.34
CA GLN A 684 -8.60 42.98 -6.94
C GLN A 684 -9.81 43.91 -7.15
N ASP A 685 -10.69 43.57 -8.08
CA ASP A 685 -11.89 44.34 -8.44
C ASP A 685 -13.15 43.82 -7.70
N ILE A 686 -13.02 42.72 -6.94
CA ILE A 686 -14.07 42.15 -6.10
C ILE A 686 -13.95 42.76 -4.70
N LYS A 687 -14.97 43.49 -4.27
CA LYS A 687 -14.97 44.12 -2.95
C LYS A 687 -15.50 43.16 -1.88
N PRO A 688 -14.94 43.17 -0.66
CA PRO A 688 -15.50 42.39 0.43
C PRO A 688 -16.87 42.93 0.83
N PHE A 689 -17.71 42.05 1.37
CA PHE A 689 -19.03 42.43 1.85
C PHE A 689 -18.92 43.49 2.97
N GLN A 690 -19.67 44.59 2.87
CA GLN A 690 -19.65 45.65 3.88
C GLN A 690 -20.58 45.31 5.05
N ALA A 691 -20.04 45.22 6.26
CA ALA A 691 -20.81 44.98 7.49
C ALA A 691 -21.56 46.23 8.02
N VAL A 692 -21.30 47.40 7.43
CA VAL A 692 -21.97 48.67 7.78
C VAL A 692 -23.11 48.91 6.80
N ALA A 693 -24.21 49.50 7.28
CA ALA A 693 -25.40 49.79 6.47
C ALA A 693 -25.03 50.56 5.19
N PHE A 694 -25.03 49.85 4.06
CA PHE A 694 -24.65 50.34 2.74
C PHE A 694 -25.86 50.21 1.82
N PHE A 695 -26.37 51.35 1.33
CA PHE A 695 -27.54 51.41 0.46
C PHE A 695 -27.14 51.98 -0.92
N PRO A 696 -26.54 51.17 -1.79
CA PRO A 696 -26.29 51.56 -3.17
C PRO A 696 -27.62 51.87 -3.88
N PRO A 697 -27.60 52.70 -4.93
CA PRO A 697 -28.81 53.14 -5.63
C PRO A 697 -29.59 51.99 -6.28
N ARG A 698 -28.91 50.88 -6.64
CA ARG A 698 -29.52 49.68 -7.20
C ARG A 698 -28.73 48.43 -6.81
N PHE A 699 -29.46 47.42 -6.36
CA PHE A 699 -28.95 46.06 -6.20
C PHE A 699 -29.41 45.20 -7.37
N VAL A 700 -28.56 44.24 -7.73
CA VAL A 700 -28.81 43.25 -8.78
C VAL A 700 -28.48 41.86 -8.23
N LEU A 701 -29.20 40.86 -8.72
CA LEU A 701 -28.85 39.46 -8.52
C LEU A 701 -27.95 39.06 -9.69
N ARG A 702 -26.72 38.69 -9.39
CA ARG A 702 -25.77 38.17 -10.38
C ARG A 702 -25.67 36.67 -10.22
N GLU A 703 -25.63 35.99 -11.35
CA GLU A 703 -25.40 34.55 -11.46
C GLU A 703 -24.10 34.39 -12.23
N GLY A 704 -23.16 33.66 -11.65
CA GLY A 704 -21.84 33.46 -12.22
C GLY A 704 -21.09 32.38 -11.48
N HIS A 705 -19.81 32.29 -11.79
CA HIS A 705 -18.93 31.27 -11.25
C HIS A 705 -17.71 31.94 -10.63
N LEU A 706 -17.31 31.46 -9.45
CA LEU A 706 -15.99 31.77 -8.93
C LEU A 706 -14.98 30.84 -9.57
N VAL A 707 -13.89 31.40 -10.05
CA VAL A 707 -12.78 30.67 -10.65
C VAL A 707 -11.56 30.84 -9.78
N LEU A 708 -10.92 29.72 -9.49
CA LEU A 708 -9.72 29.65 -8.69
C LEU A 708 -8.55 29.27 -9.59
N LYS A 709 -7.53 30.13 -9.63
CA LYS A 709 -6.36 29.95 -10.48
C LYS A 709 -5.08 29.99 -9.64
N PRO A 710 -4.09 29.14 -9.91
CA PRO A 710 -2.76 29.28 -9.33
C PRO A 710 -2.21 30.68 -9.60
N ARG A 711 -1.61 31.32 -8.59
CA ARG A 711 -0.88 32.58 -8.82
C ARG A 711 0.32 32.27 -9.68
N THR A 712 0.37 32.85 -10.87
CA THR A 712 1.59 32.85 -11.66
C THR A 712 2.60 33.74 -10.94
N ASP A 713 3.75 33.17 -10.58
CA ASP A 713 4.83 33.87 -9.88
C ASP A 713 5.05 35.26 -10.47
N GLN A 714 4.98 36.30 -9.62
CA GLN A 714 5.73 37.50 -9.92
C GLN A 714 7.19 37.08 -10.07
N PRO A 715 7.92 37.55 -11.09
CA PRO A 715 9.33 37.21 -11.21
C PRO A 715 10.02 37.59 -9.91
N THR A 716 10.53 36.58 -9.21
CA THR A 716 11.42 36.76 -8.07
C THR A 716 12.64 37.51 -8.57
N ASP A 717 12.72 38.79 -8.22
CA ASP A 717 13.88 39.66 -8.41
C ASP A 717 15.04 39.21 -7.50
N ASP A 718 15.41 37.94 -7.51
CA ASP A 718 16.60 37.44 -6.82
C ASP A 718 17.55 36.71 -7.79
N PRO A 719 18.58 37.39 -8.33
CA PRO A 719 19.47 36.87 -9.37
C PRO A 719 20.56 35.94 -8.80
N LYS A 720 20.21 35.08 -7.85
CA LYS A 720 21.16 34.15 -7.21
C LYS A 720 20.58 32.76 -7.04
N GLU A 721 20.27 32.10 -8.14
CA GLU A 721 20.46 30.65 -8.29
C GLU A 721 20.18 30.27 -9.75
N LYS A 722 21.26 30.08 -10.51
CA LYS A 722 21.27 29.43 -11.82
C LYS A 722 22.39 28.40 -11.83
#